data_AF-A0A3D9B6C3-F1
#
_entry.id   AF-A0A3D9B6C3-F1
#
_cell.length_a   1.000
_cell.length_b   1.000
_cell.length_c   1.000
_cell.angle_alpha   90.00
_cell.angle_beta   90.00
_cell.angle_gamma   90.00
#
_symmetry.space_group_name_H-M   'P 1'
#
loop_
_entity.id
_entity.type
_entity.pdbx_description
1 polymer ?
#
loop_
_entity_poly.entity_id
_entity_poly.type
_entity_poly.pdbx_seq_one_letter_code
_entity_poly.pdbx_strand_id
1 'polypeptide(L)'
;MNPEYYIPSERILKPSQNYDFLRKEGLKYIEKLGNTFWTDYNAHDPGITILEALSYVITELGYRTDFETKDLLTNKNGKILNGSFFTAREIMTNAGLTELDYRKILIDIEGIANAWYLSVRKETDQFGYNLPHPSEQKLYINILEDTLSFASKDKNNTSLQPLLVRGLNKIIIELDEDVVLGDLNTTRLEFAFLHSSNWVQVNITPEFSSWNDPKALLLGKMDKPSKIKNKKTEIKNNMVIVLVERTTQINDTLKLIVELIDKNDLQKVKDYFSTEKPICEIISLLKDKKEKVDGIFRTVQQKLHQNRNLTEDFLCVETIRSVEISFCVDVELSPEADSVETMAQIRMAIEKILNPPVRFYTLSQLMEQGLNSTEIFLGPKLKHGFLNDAELRKAQLPKSIHASDIIAAMMEIKGVISVENLLMAAYNSLGQPITGSMNQKWCLHLSGEEKPVFSAEKSKILLFQKKIPFLLSENSQMLVDQKVQQLKAQVKNYKLYSVQSDLPVPEGQFYQLDEYYSVQEEFPVNYGLGANEISDKAPEKRKAQVKQLKAYLHFYDQLLADFFCQLYHAKDILDIEPVKNTYFPNYLDKNPKTGKDFYTKEIYRDNFKNALLNGESEFDVSLEESQSVFNDRRNRALDHLMARFSESFNDYVFMMYKVSQDSGGLGEMTFQPQDLIHDKEAFLKNYIYQDLKILLSEDMQSRFSVRKLPLMYC
;
A
#
# COMPACT_ATOMS: atom_id res chain seq x y z
N MET A 1 -5.00 43.97 17.08
CA MET A 1 -4.57 42.98 18.08
C MET A 1 -5.45 41.76 17.89
N ASN A 2 -4.86 40.62 17.52
CA ASN A 2 -5.60 39.37 17.36
C ASN A 2 -6.14 38.93 18.74
N PRO A 3 -7.44 38.62 18.90
CA PRO A 3 -8.03 38.20 20.16
C PRO A 3 -7.57 36.81 20.66
N GLU A 4 -6.71 36.13 19.90
CA GLU A 4 -6.24 34.76 20.19
C GLU A 4 -5.17 34.66 21.29
N TYR A 5 -4.76 35.77 21.90
CA TYR A 5 -3.77 35.78 22.99
C TYR A 5 -4.28 36.45 24.28
N TYR A 6 -5.56 36.26 24.60
CA TYR A 6 -6.09 36.63 25.92
C TYR A 6 -5.99 35.42 26.84
N ILE A 7 -5.10 35.46 27.84
CA ILE A 7 -5.12 34.52 28.96
C ILE A 7 -6.15 35.08 29.95
N PRO A 8 -7.28 34.41 30.20
CA PRO A 8 -8.26 34.87 31.17
C PRO A 8 -7.61 35.01 32.54
N SER A 9 -7.89 36.12 33.23
CA SER A 9 -7.42 36.38 34.60
C SER A 9 -8.00 35.38 35.60
N GLU A 10 -9.13 34.75 35.28
CA GLU A 10 -9.76 33.71 36.08
C GLU A 10 -9.58 32.35 35.40
N ARG A 11 -8.86 31.45 36.07
CA ARG A 11 -8.67 30.07 35.60
C ARG A 11 -9.95 29.28 35.88
N ILE A 12 -10.71 28.96 34.84
CA ILE A 12 -11.88 28.08 34.95
C ILE A 12 -11.38 26.64 35.07
N LEU A 13 -11.42 26.10 36.28
CA LEU A 13 -11.03 24.71 36.57
C LEU A 13 -12.21 23.77 36.33
N LYS A 14 -11.92 22.56 35.83
CA LYS A 14 -12.91 21.48 35.76
C LYS A 14 -13.36 21.09 37.17
N PRO A 15 -14.59 20.60 37.36
CA PRO A 15 -15.08 20.18 38.69
C PRO A 15 -14.14 19.21 39.42
N SER A 16 -13.54 18.26 38.70
CA SER A 16 -12.58 17.29 39.24
C SER A 16 -11.24 17.90 39.68
N GLN A 17 -10.91 19.11 39.23
CA GLN A 17 -9.67 19.82 39.55
C GLN A 17 -9.93 20.99 40.51
N ASN A 18 -11.19 21.24 40.88
CA ASN A 18 -11.59 22.33 41.73
C ASN A 18 -11.82 21.82 43.15
N TYR A 19 -10.86 22.11 44.03
CA TYR A 19 -10.89 21.74 45.44
C TYR A 19 -12.17 22.19 46.15
N ASP A 20 -12.54 23.47 46.01
CA ASP A 20 -13.71 24.04 46.69
C ASP A 20 -15.01 23.38 46.24
N PHE A 21 -15.09 23.04 44.95
CA PHE A 21 -16.20 22.29 44.40
C PHE A 21 -16.28 20.88 45.02
N LEU A 22 -15.18 20.12 45.01
CA LEU A 22 -15.14 18.76 45.55
C LEU A 22 -15.47 18.73 47.04
N ARG A 23 -14.90 19.66 47.81
CA ARG A 23 -15.20 19.83 49.24
C ARG A 23 -16.68 20.12 49.47
N LYS A 24 -17.26 21.03 48.69
CA LYS A 24 -18.69 21.38 48.78
C LYS A 24 -19.59 20.20 48.43
N GLU A 25 -19.25 19.40 47.40
CA GLU A 25 -19.99 18.19 47.06
C GLU A 25 -19.87 17.12 48.16
N GLY A 26 -18.68 16.91 48.72
CA GLY A 26 -18.50 16.01 49.85
C GLY A 26 -19.32 16.40 51.07
N LEU A 27 -19.36 17.70 51.41
CA LEU A 27 -20.21 18.22 52.49
C LEU A 27 -21.69 17.93 52.23
N LYS A 28 -22.18 18.10 51.00
CA LYS A 28 -23.57 17.75 50.65
C LYS A 28 -23.87 16.27 50.88
N TYR A 29 -22.93 15.37 50.59
CA TYR A 29 -23.12 13.94 50.87
C TYR A 29 -23.16 13.67 52.37
N ILE A 30 -22.30 14.31 53.16
CA ILE A 30 -22.32 14.19 54.63
C ILE A 30 -23.64 14.71 55.20
N GLU A 31 -24.10 15.88 54.80
CA GLU A 31 -25.38 16.46 55.23
C GLU A 31 -26.55 15.53 54.85
N LYS A 32 -26.56 14.99 53.63
CA LYS A 32 -27.63 14.14 53.14
C LYS A 32 -27.69 12.79 53.86
N LEU A 33 -26.54 12.17 54.12
CA LEU A 33 -26.46 10.81 54.66
C LEU A 33 -26.34 10.78 56.19
N GLY A 34 -25.82 11.85 56.79
CA GLY A 34 -25.37 11.88 58.18
C GLY A 34 -26.04 12.92 59.07
N ASN A 35 -26.95 13.77 58.59
CA ASN A 35 -27.53 14.88 59.36
C ASN A 35 -28.14 14.51 60.74
N THR A 36 -28.52 13.25 60.93
CA THR A 36 -29.11 12.78 62.18
C THR A 36 -28.05 12.53 63.26
N PHE A 37 -26.83 12.16 62.87
CA PHE A 37 -25.75 11.77 63.78
C PHE A 37 -24.57 12.74 63.79
N TRP A 38 -24.33 13.44 62.67
CA TRP A 38 -23.23 14.39 62.50
C TRP A 38 -23.82 15.76 62.11
N THR A 39 -23.77 16.71 63.03
CA THR A 39 -24.41 18.04 62.92
C THR A 39 -23.43 19.20 62.93
N ASP A 40 -22.15 18.95 63.19
CA ASP A 40 -21.08 19.95 63.16
C ASP A 40 -20.25 19.81 61.89
N TYR A 41 -20.32 20.80 61.00
CA TYR A 41 -19.60 20.81 59.71
C TYR A 41 -18.48 21.85 59.66
N ASN A 42 -18.02 22.31 60.83
CA ASN A 42 -16.96 23.30 60.92
C ASN A 42 -15.57 22.69 60.73
N ALA A 43 -14.60 23.52 60.33
CA ALA A 43 -13.22 23.08 60.03
C ALA A 43 -12.45 22.49 61.22
N HIS A 44 -12.95 22.64 62.45
CA HIS A 44 -12.32 22.05 63.64
C HIS A 44 -12.72 20.58 63.86
N ASP A 45 -13.74 20.11 63.15
CA ASP A 45 -14.18 18.72 63.19
C ASP A 45 -13.19 17.82 62.40
N PRO A 46 -12.62 16.76 63.02
CA PRO A 46 -11.69 15.88 62.35
C PRO A 46 -12.22 15.18 61.10
N GLY A 47 -13.52 14.90 61.02
CA GLY A 47 -14.15 14.32 59.84
C GLY A 47 -14.18 15.29 58.67
N ILE A 48 -14.35 16.59 58.94
CA ILE A 48 -14.24 17.63 57.91
C ILE A 48 -12.79 17.75 57.44
N THR A 49 -11.81 17.68 58.34
CA THR A 49 -10.39 17.62 57.96
C THR A 49 -10.08 16.44 57.04
N ILE A 50 -10.65 15.25 57.31
CA ILE A 50 -10.50 14.07 56.43
C ILE A 50 -11.10 14.35 55.05
N LEU A 51 -12.30 14.91 54.98
CA LEU A 51 -12.93 15.30 53.72
C LEU A 51 -12.07 16.29 52.93
N GLU A 52 -11.50 17.28 53.60
CA GLU A 52 -10.62 18.27 52.99
C GLU A 52 -9.36 17.63 52.40
N ALA A 53 -8.69 16.75 53.14
CA ALA A 53 -7.52 16.02 52.65
C ALA A 53 -7.86 15.13 51.44
N LEU A 54 -8.97 14.38 51.51
CA LEU A 54 -9.44 13.56 50.38
C LEU A 54 -9.80 14.42 49.17
N SER A 55 -10.46 15.56 49.38
CA SER A 55 -10.81 16.49 48.29
C SER A 55 -9.56 16.99 47.57
N TYR A 56 -8.48 17.27 48.31
CA TYR A 56 -7.21 17.66 47.72
C TYR A 56 -6.59 16.54 46.88
N VAL A 57 -6.49 15.30 47.40
CA VAL A 57 -5.91 14.19 46.61
C VAL A 57 -6.76 13.86 45.37
N ILE A 58 -8.08 14.00 45.45
CA ILE A 58 -8.96 13.84 44.28
C ILE A 58 -8.68 14.92 43.22
N THR A 59 -8.30 16.15 43.60
CA THR A 59 -7.89 17.16 42.60
C THR A 59 -6.69 16.73 41.78
N GLU A 60 -5.75 15.99 42.39
CA GLU A 60 -4.59 15.45 41.67
C GLU A 60 -5.01 14.36 40.68
N LEU A 61 -5.89 13.45 41.09
CA LEU A 61 -6.46 12.46 40.17
C LEU A 61 -7.19 13.14 39.00
N GLY A 62 -7.99 14.16 39.29
CA GLY A 62 -8.66 14.99 38.28
C GLY A 62 -7.71 15.77 37.36
N TYR A 63 -6.51 16.12 37.86
CA TYR A 63 -5.46 16.77 37.09
C TYR A 63 -4.76 15.77 36.15
N ARG A 64 -4.35 14.61 36.67
CA ARG A 64 -3.63 13.59 35.87
C ARG A 64 -4.51 12.94 34.80
N THR A 65 -5.81 12.77 35.08
CA THR A 65 -6.79 12.27 34.10
C THR A 65 -7.02 13.23 32.93
N ASP A 66 -6.60 14.49 33.04
CA ASP A 66 -6.79 15.52 32.01
C ASP A 66 -5.55 15.76 31.14
N PHE A 67 -4.54 14.91 31.24
CA PHE A 67 -3.37 14.99 30.37
C PHE A 67 -3.75 14.66 28.92
N GLU A 68 -2.96 15.15 27.96
CA GLU A 68 -3.22 14.85 26.56
C GLU A 68 -3.18 13.33 26.32
N THR A 69 -4.08 12.82 25.48
CA THR A 69 -4.17 11.38 25.19
C THR A 69 -2.84 10.79 24.72
N LYS A 70 -2.07 11.54 23.92
CA LYS A 70 -0.74 11.10 23.46
C LYS A 70 0.22 10.85 24.63
N ASP A 71 0.12 11.64 25.70
CA ASP A 71 0.98 11.53 26.87
C ASP A 71 0.53 10.39 27.79
N LEU A 72 -0.79 10.22 27.98
CA LEU A 72 -1.37 9.09 28.70
C LEU A 72 -0.99 7.73 28.10
N LEU A 73 -0.85 7.67 26.77
CA LEU A 73 -0.53 6.44 26.03
C LEU A 73 0.98 6.25 25.81
N THR A 74 1.81 7.25 26.15
CA THR A 74 3.25 7.20 25.91
C THR A 74 3.95 6.28 26.92
N ASN A 75 4.92 5.51 26.44
CA ASN A 75 5.78 4.67 27.28
C ASN A 75 7.09 5.37 27.64
N LYS A 76 7.88 4.77 28.55
CA LYS A 76 9.16 5.32 29.07
C LYS A 76 10.19 5.67 27.98
N ASN A 77 10.06 5.08 26.80
CA ASN A 77 10.91 5.35 25.63
C ASN A 77 10.44 6.55 24.78
N GLY A 78 9.40 7.28 25.22
CA GLY A 78 8.80 8.40 24.49
C GLY A 78 7.88 7.99 23.34
N LYS A 79 7.60 6.69 23.17
CA LYS A 79 6.78 6.16 22.07
C LYS A 79 5.45 5.62 22.58
N ILE A 80 4.42 5.83 21.77
CA ILE A 80 3.13 5.15 21.93
C ILE A 80 3.29 3.77 21.31
N LEU A 81 3.18 2.73 22.13
CA LEU A 81 3.17 1.34 21.67
C LEU A 81 1.78 0.80 21.97
N ASN A 82 0.99 0.57 20.92
CA ASN A 82 -0.33 -0.04 21.02
C ASN A 82 -0.59 -0.81 19.73
N GLY A 83 -0.94 -2.09 19.85
CA GLY A 83 -1.13 -2.96 18.70
C GLY A 83 -2.30 -2.55 17.79
N SER A 84 -3.26 -1.76 18.29
CA SER A 84 -4.46 -1.34 17.56
C SER A 84 -4.33 -0.01 16.82
N PHE A 85 -3.18 0.67 16.95
CA PHE A 85 -2.95 1.96 16.31
C PHE A 85 -2.16 1.78 15.02
N PHE A 86 -2.87 1.28 14.00
CA PHE A 86 -2.34 1.15 12.66
C PHE A 86 -2.12 2.52 12.02
N THR A 87 -1.05 2.65 11.23
CA THR A 87 -0.81 3.89 10.48
C THR A 87 -1.77 4.02 9.30
N ALA A 88 -1.89 5.23 8.74
CA ALA A 88 -2.75 5.45 7.57
C ALA A 88 -2.34 4.55 6.40
N ARG A 89 -1.02 4.40 6.15
CA ARG A 89 -0.48 3.52 5.12
C ARG A 89 -0.75 2.04 5.37
N GLU A 90 -0.98 1.61 6.60
CA GLU A 90 -1.29 0.22 6.91
C GLU A 90 -2.77 -0.09 6.74
N ILE A 91 -3.64 0.83 7.16
CA ILE A 91 -5.09 0.58 7.25
C ILE A 91 -5.90 1.11 6.07
N MET A 92 -5.42 2.15 5.37
CA MET A 92 -6.16 2.75 4.24
C MET A 92 -5.78 2.15 2.88
N THR A 93 -4.65 1.43 2.81
CA THR A 93 -4.27 0.73 1.57
C THR A 93 -5.03 -0.58 1.44
N ASN A 94 -5.43 -0.90 0.21
CA ASN A 94 -6.23 -2.10 -0.09
C ASN A 94 -5.44 -3.10 -0.94
N ALA A 95 -5.90 -4.35 -0.94
CA ALA A 95 -5.41 -5.35 -1.87
C ALA A 95 -5.69 -4.92 -3.33
N GLY A 96 -4.82 -5.31 -4.26
CA GLY A 96 -5.02 -4.98 -5.67
C GLY A 96 -6.13 -5.82 -6.28
N LEU A 97 -7.28 -5.19 -6.57
CA LEU A 97 -8.46 -5.87 -7.10
C LEU A 97 -8.84 -5.40 -8.51
N THR A 98 -8.58 -4.13 -8.82
CA THR A 98 -8.96 -3.53 -10.10
C THR A 98 -7.82 -3.55 -11.11
N GLU A 99 -8.14 -3.35 -12.39
CA GLU A 99 -7.14 -3.17 -13.46
C GLU A 99 -6.14 -2.06 -13.12
N LEU A 100 -6.62 -0.97 -12.50
CA LEU A 100 -5.78 0.15 -12.08
C LEU A 100 -4.86 -0.23 -10.92
N ASP A 101 -5.32 -1.03 -9.98
CA ASP A 101 -4.48 -1.48 -8.86
C ASP A 101 -3.36 -2.40 -9.33
N TYR A 102 -3.67 -3.37 -10.19
CA TYR A 102 -2.65 -4.21 -10.82
C TYR A 102 -1.65 -3.38 -11.61
N ARG A 103 -2.15 -2.37 -12.33
CA ARG A 103 -1.28 -1.44 -13.05
C ARG A 103 -0.34 -0.69 -12.10
N LYS A 104 -0.83 -0.17 -10.96
CA LYS A 104 0.03 0.46 -9.94
C LYS A 104 1.10 -0.51 -9.41
N ILE A 105 0.71 -1.75 -9.08
CA ILE A 105 1.62 -2.80 -8.59
C ILE A 105 2.73 -3.10 -9.61
N LEU A 106 2.36 -3.21 -10.88
CA LEU A 106 3.30 -3.53 -11.96
C LEU A 106 4.26 -2.38 -12.27
N ILE A 107 3.77 -1.14 -12.31
CA ILE A 107 4.61 0.05 -12.56
C ILE A 107 5.61 0.29 -11.43
N ASP A 108 5.27 -0.12 -10.20
CA ASP A 108 6.17 -0.04 -9.05
C ASP A 108 7.36 -1.03 -9.13
N ILE A 109 7.35 -2.00 -10.06
CA ILE A 109 8.47 -2.92 -10.29
C ILE A 109 9.62 -2.20 -11.03
N GLU A 110 10.85 -2.39 -10.55
CA GLU A 110 12.03 -1.82 -11.20
C GLU A 110 12.21 -2.33 -12.64
N GLY A 111 12.58 -1.42 -13.55
CA GLY A 111 12.71 -1.70 -14.98
C GLY A 111 11.39 -1.65 -15.77
N ILE A 112 10.26 -1.34 -15.12
CA ILE A 112 8.96 -1.13 -15.79
C ILE A 112 8.61 0.37 -15.80
N ALA A 113 8.47 0.93 -16.99
CA ALA A 113 8.02 2.30 -17.20
C ALA A 113 6.50 2.43 -17.10
N ASN A 114 5.77 1.47 -17.66
CA ASN A 114 4.30 1.42 -17.67
C ASN A 114 3.80 -0.02 -17.75
N ALA A 115 2.52 -0.27 -17.44
CA ALA A 115 1.93 -1.59 -17.56
C ALA A 115 0.43 -1.49 -17.84
N TRP A 116 -0.15 -2.56 -18.38
CA TRP A 116 -1.58 -2.68 -18.64
C TRP A 116 -2.05 -4.08 -18.31
N TYR A 117 -3.13 -4.14 -17.53
CA TYR A 117 -3.89 -5.34 -17.27
C TYR A 117 -5.05 -5.37 -18.25
N LEU A 118 -5.13 -6.37 -19.11
CA LEU A 118 -6.16 -6.49 -20.12
C LEU A 118 -6.86 -7.83 -20.00
N SER A 119 -8.18 -7.86 -20.12
CA SER A 119 -8.85 -9.13 -20.36
C SER A 119 -8.45 -9.66 -21.74
N VAL A 120 -8.24 -10.97 -21.82
CA VAL A 120 -7.94 -11.67 -23.07
C VAL A 120 -9.01 -11.46 -24.13
N ARG A 121 -10.27 -11.32 -23.71
CA ARG A 121 -11.44 -11.12 -24.55
C ARG A 121 -12.20 -9.89 -24.07
N LYS A 122 -12.59 -9.04 -25.02
CA LYS A 122 -13.38 -7.82 -24.75
C LYS A 122 -14.85 -8.00 -25.13
N GLU A 123 -15.18 -9.05 -25.89
CA GLU A 123 -16.56 -9.37 -26.24
C GLU A 123 -17.25 -10.00 -25.03
N THR A 124 -18.49 -9.58 -24.78
CA THR A 124 -19.31 -10.08 -23.67
C THR A 124 -20.46 -10.94 -24.16
N ASP A 125 -20.92 -11.85 -23.31
CA ASP A 125 -22.19 -12.54 -23.50
C ASP A 125 -23.40 -11.62 -23.20
N GLN A 126 -24.60 -12.17 -23.32
CA GLN A 126 -25.86 -11.46 -23.05
C GLN A 126 -26.03 -10.98 -21.59
N PHE A 127 -25.21 -11.49 -20.67
CA PHE A 127 -25.21 -11.11 -19.25
C PHE A 127 -24.06 -10.14 -18.91
N GLY A 128 -23.27 -9.72 -19.90
CA GLY A 128 -22.17 -8.77 -19.73
C GLY A 128 -20.84 -9.41 -19.31
N TYR A 129 -20.72 -10.75 -19.32
CA TYR A 129 -19.46 -11.42 -18.98
C TYR A 129 -18.57 -11.62 -20.20
N ASN A 130 -17.25 -11.39 -20.04
CA ASN A 130 -16.29 -11.65 -21.10
C ASN A 130 -16.34 -13.12 -21.57
N LEU A 131 -16.26 -13.30 -22.88
CA LEU A 131 -16.24 -14.63 -23.50
C LEU A 131 -14.93 -15.38 -23.17
N PRO A 132 -14.96 -16.72 -23.11
CA PRO A 132 -13.77 -17.55 -22.85
C PRO A 132 -12.73 -17.43 -23.98
N HIS A 133 -11.47 -17.76 -23.66
CA HIS A 133 -10.42 -17.83 -24.68
C HIS A 133 -10.73 -18.99 -25.66
N PRO A 134 -10.72 -18.79 -26.99
CA PRO A 134 -11.16 -19.82 -27.95
C PRO A 134 -10.26 -21.05 -28.00
N SER A 135 -8.96 -20.87 -27.74
CA SER A 135 -7.96 -21.96 -27.67
C SER A 135 -7.89 -22.65 -26.31
N GLU A 136 -8.80 -22.32 -25.37
CA GLU A 136 -8.87 -23.03 -24.11
C GLU A 136 -9.42 -24.44 -24.32
N GLN A 137 -8.89 -25.39 -23.55
CA GLN A 137 -9.36 -26.77 -23.59
C GLN A 137 -10.82 -26.80 -23.12
N LYS A 138 -11.73 -27.27 -23.99
CA LYS A 138 -13.16 -27.35 -23.66
C LYS A 138 -13.39 -28.31 -22.51
N LEU A 139 -14.04 -27.82 -21.46
CA LEU A 139 -14.51 -28.58 -20.31
C LEU A 139 -16.02 -28.76 -20.39
N TYR A 140 -16.53 -29.86 -19.87
CA TYR A 140 -17.95 -30.20 -19.85
C TYR A 140 -18.33 -30.71 -18.45
N ILE A 141 -19.54 -30.35 -18.01
CA ILE A 141 -20.08 -30.79 -16.71
C ILE A 141 -20.73 -32.15 -16.90
N ASN A 142 -20.17 -33.20 -16.30
CA ASN A 142 -20.76 -34.54 -16.32
C ASN A 142 -21.51 -34.81 -15.01
N ILE A 143 -22.80 -34.47 -14.99
CA ILE A 143 -23.67 -34.64 -13.83
C ILE A 143 -23.85 -36.13 -13.46
N LEU A 144 -23.85 -37.03 -14.45
CA LEU A 144 -24.07 -38.46 -14.22
C LEU A 144 -22.88 -39.14 -13.52
N GLU A 145 -21.68 -38.62 -13.74
CA GLU A 145 -20.44 -39.15 -13.17
C GLU A 145 -19.86 -38.24 -12.09
N ASP A 146 -20.57 -37.16 -11.74
CA ASP A 146 -20.17 -36.13 -10.78
C ASP A 146 -18.72 -35.62 -10.98
N THR A 147 -18.37 -35.37 -12.25
CA THR A 147 -17.00 -35.01 -12.65
C THR A 147 -16.98 -33.95 -13.75
N LEU A 148 -15.86 -33.24 -13.87
CA LEU A 148 -15.53 -32.43 -15.04
C LEU A 148 -14.87 -33.31 -16.10
N SER A 149 -15.31 -33.20 -17.35
CA SER A 149 -14.84 -34.02 -18.47
C SER A 149 -14.33 -33.16 -19.63
N PHE A 150 -13.34 -33.67 -20.37
CA PHE A 150 -12.92 -33.11 -21.65
C PHE A 150 -13.73 -33.66 -22.83
N ALA A 151 -14.49 -34.74 -22.62
CA ALA A 151 -15.35 -35.32 -23.63
C ALA A 151 -16.68 -34.56 -23.69
N SER A 152 -17.19 -34.30 -24.90
CA SER A 152 -18.46 -33.58 -25.10
C SER A 152 -19.70 -34.45 -24.86
N LYS A 153 -19.52 -35.71 -24.44
CA LYS A 153 -20.59 -36.68 -24.24
C LYS A 153 -20.36 -37.54 -23.00
N ASP A 154 -21.45 -38.00 -22.39
CA ASP A 154 -21.41 -38.96 -21.28
C ASP A 154 -21.22 -40.42 -21.77
N LYS A 155 -21.12 -41.35 -20.82
CA LYS A 155 -21.10 -42.81 -21.08
C LYS A 155 -22.32 -43.35 -21.87
N ASN A 156 -23.42 -42.61 -21.92
CA ASN A 156 -24.65 -42.95 -22.64
C ASN A 156 -24.75 -42.24 -24.00
N ASN A 157 -23.69 -41.56 -24.46
CA ASN A 157 -23.61 -40.80 -25.71
C ASN A 157 -24.53 -39.56 -25.75
N THR A 158 -24.99 -39.07 -24.60
CA THR A 158 -25.74 -37.81 -24.44
C THR A 158 -24.79 -36.62 -24.51
N SER A 159 -25.18 -35.54 -25.17
CA SER A 159 -24.37 -34.31 -25.23
C SER A 159 -24.29 -33.65 -23.85
N LEU A 160 -23.09 -33.31 -23.40
CA LEU A 160 -22.85 -32.60 -22.15
C LEU A 160 -22.88 -31.08 -22.35
N GLN A 161 -23.21 -30.35 -21.29
CA GLN A 161 -23.15 -28.89 -21.28
C GLN A 161 -21.68 -28.43 -21.15
N PRO A 162 -21.20 -27.53 -22.02
CA PRO A 162 -19.86 -26.98 -21.91
C PRO A 162 -19.75 -26.01 -20.72
N LEU A 163 -18.66 -26.13 -19.97
CA LEU A 163 -18.23 -25.17 -18.96
C LEU A 163 -17.36 -24.10 -19.64
N LEU A 164 -17.79 -22.84 -19.56
CA LEU A 164 -17.05 -21.71 -20.12
C LEU A 164 -16.13 -21.14 -19.05
N VAL A 165 -14.83 -21.43 -19.14
CA VAL A 165 -13.84 -20.90 -18.20
C VAL A 165 -13.55 -19.44 -18.54
N ARG A 166 -13.56 -18.59 -17.52
CA ARG A 166 -13.41 -17.12 -17.62
C ARG A 166 -12.33 -16.66 -16.66
N GLY A 167 -11.98 -15.37 -16.74
CA GLY A 167 -11.03 -14.77 -15.79
C GLY A 167 -9.57 -14.95 -16.17
N LEU A 168 -9.25 -15.31 -17.42
CA LEU A 168 -7.88 -15.27 -17.94
C LEU A 168 -7.54 -13.87 -18.44
N ASN A 169 -6.45 -13.32 -17.90
CA ASN A 169 -6.01 -11.96 -18.17
C ASN A 169 -4.63 -11.95 -18.81
N LYS A 170 -4.41 -10.97 -19.69
CA LYS A 170 -3.16 -10.72 -20.40
C LYS A 170 -2.49 -9.48 -19.80
N ILE A 171 -1.20 -9.60 -19.52
CA ILE A 171 -0.41 -8.50 -18.96
C ILE A 171 0.54 -7.98 -20.03
N ILE A 172 0.46 -6.68 -20.30
CA ILE A 172 1.38 -5.99 -21.21
C ILE A 172 2.21 -5.02 -20.39
N ILE A 173 3.54 -5.06 -20.55
CA ILE A 173 4.45 -4.17 -19.84
C ILE A 173 5.29 -3.35 -20.81
N GLU A 174 5.52 -2.10 -20.44
CA GLU A 174 6.50 -1.22 -21.05
C GLU A 174 7.73 -1.18 -20.16
N LEU A 175 8.85 -1.64 -20.70
CA LEU A 175 10.13 -1.68 -20.03
C LEU A 175 10.85 -0.34 -20.16
N ASP A 176 11.58 0.01 -19.11
CA ASP A 176 12.51 1.13 -19.14
C ASP A 176 13.63 0.88 -20.17
N GLU A 177 14.08 1.95 -20.82
CA GLU A 177 15.22 1.92 -21.71
C GLU A 177 16.51 1.60 -20.93
N ASP A 178 17.30 0.67 -21.45
CA ASP A 178 18.58 0.31 -20.86
C ASP A 178 19.71 1.17 -21.44
N VAL A 179 20.64 1.61 -20.58
CA VAL A 179 21.76 2.47 -20.98
C VAL A 179 22.70 1.79 -21.98
N VAL A 180 22.85 0.46 -21.90
CA VAL A 180 23.79 -0.32 -22.73
C VAL A 180 23.05 -1.06 -23.84
N LEU A 181 21.92 -1.66 -23.52
CA LEU A 181 21.15 -2.53 -24.41
C LEU A 181 20.08 -1.75 -25.21
N GLY A 182 19.78 -0.51 -24.85
CA GLY A 182 18.75 0.31 -25.50
C GLY A 182 17.33 -0.17 -25.18
N ASP A 183 16.42 -0.05 -26.16
CA ASP A 183 15.01 -0.39 -25.98
C ASP A 183 14.78 -1.90 -25.78
N LEU A 184 14.32 -2.29 -24.59
CA LEU A 184 14.04 -3.68 -24.23
C LEU A 184 12.67 -4.18 -24.71
N ASN A 185 11.78 -3.27 -25.13
CA ASN A 185 10.42 -3.60 -25.57
C ASN A 185 10.41 -4.27 -26.96
N THR A 186 11.45 -4.02 -27.74
CA THR A 186 11.66 -4.55 -29.09
C THR A 186 12.80 -5.57 -29.12
N THR A 187 12.69 -6.55 -30.02
CA THR A 187 13.80 -7.47 -30.33
C THR A 187 14.84 -6.84 -31.26
N ARG A 188 14.58 -5.63 -31.76
CA ARG A 188 15.53 -4.81 -32.54
C ARG A 188 16.72 -4.40 -31.66
N LEU A 189 17.90 -4.46 -32.22
CA LEU A 189 19.14 -3.99 -31.63
C LEU A 189 19.75 -2.92 -32.53
N GLU A 190 19.98 -1.73 -31.98
CA GLU A 190 20.79 -0.70 -32.63
C GLU A 190 22.25 -1.00 -32.35
N PHE A 191 23.07 -1.07 -33.40
CA PHE A 191 24.47 -1.43 -33.27
C PHE A 191 25.33 -0.58 -34.20
N ALA A 192 26.48 -0.15 -33.71
CA ALA A 192 27.45 0.60 -34.49
C ALA A 192 28.81 -0.08 -34.40
N PHE A 193 29.52 -0.17 -35.52
CA PHE A 193 30.86 -0.72 -35.57
C PHE A 193 31.76 0.11 -36.48
N LEU A 194 33.06 0.07 -36.19
CA LEU A 194 34.06 0.72 -37.01
C LEU A 194 34.49 -0.22 -38.14
N HIS A 195 34.39 0.24 -39.39
CA HIS A 195 34.87 -0.47 -40.57
C HIS A 195 35.72 0.46 -41.42
N SER A 196 37.01 0.15 -41.57
CA SER A 196 37.96 0.92 -42.39
C SER A 196 37.94 2.43 -42.05
N SER A 197 37.97 2.75 -40.75
CA SER A 197 37.92 4.11 -40.18
C SER A 197 36.62 4.88 -40.36
N ASN A 198 35.54 4.24 -40.83
CA ASN A 198 34.19 4.81 -40.87
C ASN A 198 33.29 4.09 -39.86
N TRP A 199 32.51 4.86 -39.10
CA TRP A 199 31.46 4.30 -38.26
C TRP A 199 30.27 3.91 -39.13
N VAL A 200 29.85 2.66 -39.04
CA VAL A 200 28.68 2.12 -39.72
C VAL A 200 27.65 1.77 -38.66
N GLN A 201 26.43 2.29 -38.81
CA GLN A 201 25.33 2.06 -37.89
C GLN A 201 24.24 1.22 -38.57
N VAL A 202 23.76 0.21 -37.86
CA VAL A 202 22.81 -0.78 -38.37
C VAL A 202 21.73 -1.09 -37.33
N ASN A 203 20.59 -1.53 -37.82
CA ASN A 203 19.47 -2.01 -37.04
C ASN A 203 19.32 -3.51 -37.28
N ILE A 204 19.39 -4.30 -36.22
CA ILE A 204 19.40 -5.76 -36.33
C ILE A 204 18.15 -6.31 -35.69
N THR A 205 17.35 -7.03 -36.46
CA THR A 205 16.09 -7.62 -36.02
C THR A 205 16.15 -9.13 -36.20
N PRO A 206 16.02 -9.94 -35.15
CA PRO A 206 15.92 -11.38 -35.29
C PRO A 206 14.58 -11.76 -35.93
N GLU A 207 14.47 -13.00 -36.40
CA GLU A 207 13.24 -13.48 -37.04
C GLU A 207 12.03 -13.58 -36.11
N PHE A 208 12.23 -13.53 -34.79
CA PHE A 208 11.18 -13.49 -33.79
C PHE A 208 10.93 -12.06 -33.31
N SER A 209 9.67 -11.73 -33.05
CA SER A 209 9.23 -10.41 -32.59
C SER A 209 8.85 -10.36 -31.11
N SER A 210 8.93 -11.50 -30.40
CA SER A 210 8.58 -11.62 -28.98
C SER A 210 9.66 -12.38 -28.22
N TRP A 211 9.97 -11.92 -27.01
CA TRP A 211 10.91 -12.59 -26.11
C TRP A 211 10.42 -13.96 -25.59
N ASN A 212 9.10 -14.22 -25.68
CA ASN A 212 8.47 -15.50 -25.36
C ASN A 212 8.54 -16.52 -26.51
N ASP A 213 9.04 -16.12 -27.69
CA ASP A 213 9.18 -17.03 -28.82
C ASP A 213 10.19 -18.15 -28.50
N PRO A 214 9.88 -19.44 -28.77
CA PRO A 214 10.82 -20.54 -28.55
C PRO A 214 12.19 -20.34 -29.22
N LYS A 215 12.25 -19.63 -30.35
CA LYS A 215 13.50 -19.30 -31.05
C LYS A 215 14.40 -18.36 -30.26
N ALA A 216 13.85 -17.53 -29.38
CA ALA A 216 14.65 -16.65 -28.52
C ALA A 216 15.55 -17.45 -27.56
N LEU A 217 15.18 -18.70 -27.23
CA LEU A 217 16.03 -19.62 -26.45
C LEU A 217 17.28 -20.09 -27.20
N LEU A 218 17.34 -19.93 -28.52
CA LEU A 218 18.51 -20.28 -29.33
C LEU A 218 19.68 -19.30 -29.12
N LEU A 219 19.42 -18.08 -28.66
CA LEU A 219 20.46 -17.06 -28.42
C LEU A 219 21.57 -17.58 -27.49
N GLY A 220 21.19 -18.14 -26.32
CA GLY A 220 22.17 -18.74 -25.39
C GLY A 220 22.84 -20.03 -25.91
N LYS A 221 22.27 -20.64 -26.95
CA LYS A 221 22.79 -21.85 -27.59
C LYS A 221 23.69 -21.56 -28.79
N MET A 222 23.82 -20.30 -29.22
CA MET A 222 24.60 -19.86 -30.39
C MET A 222 25.49 -18.63 -30.11
N ASP A 223 25.76 -18.32 -28.84
CA ASP A 223 26.51 -17.13 -28.39
C ASP A 223 28.05 -17.22 -28.54
N LYS A 224 28.58 -18.33 -29.07
CA LYS A 224 30.02 -18.57 -29.21
C LYS A 224 30.35 -19.18 -30.57
N PRO A 225 31.53 -18.90 -31.15
CA PRO A 225 31.93 -19.47 -32.45
C PRO A 225 31.87 -21.00 -32.50
N SER A 226 32.29 -21.69 -31.43
CA SER A 226 32.24 -23.16 -31.34
C SER A 226 30.83 -23.76 -31.40
N LYS A 227 29.79 -22.95 -31.16
CA LYS A 227 28.39 -23.36 -31.19
C LYS A 227 27.70 -23.10 -32.55
N ILE A 228 28.41 -22.47 -33.48
CA ILE A 228 27.96 -22.19 -34.85
C ILE A 228 28.63 -23.18 -35.80
N LYS A 229 27.83 -23.93 -36.58
CA LYS A 229 28.36 -24.87 -37.58
C LYS A 229 28.55 -24.22 -38.93
N ASN A 230 27.49 -23.58 -39.41
CA ASN A 230 27.43 -22.90 -40.69
C ASN A 230 26.85 -21.51 -40.50
N LYS A 231 27.28 -20.59 -41.37
CA LYS A 231 26.75 -19.23 -41.48
C LYS A 231 26.58 -18.87 -42.94
N LYS A 232 25.51 -18.15 -43.26
CA LYS A 232 25.23 -17.64 -44.60
C LYS A 232 24.85 -16.17 -44.52
N THR A 233 25.53 -15.32 -45.30
CA THR A 233 25.22 -13.89 -45.41
C THR A 233 24.81 -13.55 -46.83
N GLU A 234 23.60 -13.02 -46.99
CA GLU A 234 23.02 -12.67 -48.29
C GLU A 234 22.45 -11.26 -48.28
N ILE A 235 22.50 -10.59 -49.43
CA ILE A 235 21.84 -9.30 -49.63
C ILE A 235 20.46 -9.58 -50.25
N LYS A 236 19.40 -9.06 -49.63
CA LYS A 236 18.04 -9.14 -50.17
C LYS A 236 17.30 -7.84 -49.89
N ASN A 237 16.68 -7.25 -50.91
CA ASN A 237 15.89 -6.02 -50.78
C ASN A 237 16.60 -4.87 -50.04
N ASN A 238 17.89 -4.64 -50.34
CA ASN A 238 18.71 -3.61 -49.70
C ASN A 238 18.94 -3.81 -48.18
N MET A 239 18.79 -5.05 -47.70
CA MET A 239 19.09 -5.49 -46.34
C MET A 239 20.10 -6.65 -46.39
N VAL A 240 20.84 -6.85 -45.30
CA VAL A 240 21.72 -8.02 -45.13
C VAL A 240 21.02 -9.06 -44.26
N ILE A 241 20.88 -10.29 -44.75
CA ILE A 241 20.30 -11.41 -44.01
C ILE A 241 21.45 -12.32 -43.56
N VAL A 242 21.52 -12.58 -42.25
CA VAL A 242 22.47 -13.52 -41.66
C VAL A 242 21.70 -14.74 -41.15
N LEU A 243 22.02 -15.92 -41.69
CA LEU A 243 21.48 -17.20 -41.23
C LEU A 243 22.58 -17.97 -40.50
N VAL A 244 22.26 -18.47 -39.30
CA VAL A 244 23.19 -19.18 -38.42
C VAL A 244 22.60 -20.55 -38.09
N GLU A 245 23.41 -21.62 -38.23
CA GLU A 245 23.05 -23.00 -37.91
C GLU A 245 23.79 -23.50 -36.67
N ARG A 246 23.08 -24.15 -35.76
CA ARG A 246 23.65 -24.69 -34.51
C ARG A 246 24.55 -25.90 -34.77
N THR A 247 25.63 -26.04 -33.99
CA THR A 247 26.53 -27.21 -34.05
C THR A 247 25.88 -28.54 -33.67
N THR A 248 25.11 -28.57 -32.58
CA THR A 248 24.57 -29.83 -32.04
C THR A 248 23.27 -30.28 -32.71
N GLN A 249 22.50 -29.37 -33.29
CA GLN A 249 21.19 -29.66 -33.90
C GLN A 249 20.99 -28.74 -35.11
N ILE A 250 21.31 -29.24 -36.30
CA ILE A 250 21.40 -28.43 -37.54
C ILE A 250 20.06 -27.79 -37.93
N ASN A 251 18.93 -28.39 -37.53
CA ASN A 251 17.60 -27.82 -37.77
C ASN A 251 17.31 -26.56 -36.92
N ASP A 252 18.07 -26.34 -35.83
CA ASP A 252 18.00 -25.10 -35.07
C ASP A 252 18.72 -24.01 -35.87
N THR A 253 17.93 -23.19 -36.56
CA THR A 253 18.41 -22.04 -37.33
C THR A 253 17.96 -20.75 -36.68
N LEU A 254 18.85 -19.75 -36.72
CA LEU A 254 18.55 -18.38 -36.30
C LEU A 254 18.81 -17.45 -37.47
N LYS A 255 17.79 -16.67 -37.83
CA LYS A 255 17.89 -15.64 -38.87
C LYS A 255 17.90 -14.25 -38.25
N LEU A 256 18.88 -13.43 -38.65
CA LEU A 256 19.00 -12.02 -38.30
C LEU A 256 18.85 -11.18 -39.58
N ILE A 257 18.03 -10.15 -39.51
CA ILE A 257 17.80 -9.17 -40.57
C ILE A 257 18.51 -7.89 -40.17
N VAL A 258 19.47 -7.44 -40.98
CA VAL A 258 20.28 -6.26 -40.73
C VAL A 258 19.87 -5.17 -41.72
N GLU A 259 19.22 -4.14 -41.20
CA GLU A 259 18.80 -2.94 -41.91
C GLU A 259 19.86 -1.84 -41.74
N LEU A 260 20.15 -1.13 -42.82
CA LEU A 260 21.19 -0.11 -42.85
C LEU A 260 20.59 1.29 -42.73
N ILE A 261 21.25 2.16 -41.98
CA ILE A 261 20.88 3.58 -41.91
C ILE A 261 21.33 4.29 -43.19
N ASP A 262 22.61 4.16 -43.56
CA ASP A 262 23.10 4.60 -44.88
C ASP A 262 23.06 3.43 -45.88
N LYS A 263 22.30 3.62 -46.97
CA LYS A 263 22.18 2.63 -48.05
C LYS A 263 23.50 2.36 -48.75
N ASN A 264 24.48 3.27 -48.67
CA ASN A 264 25.80 3.12 -49.28
C ASN A 264 26.71 2.13 -48.54
N ASP A 265 26.36 1.74 -47.30
CA ASP A 265 27.19 0.85 -46.48
C ASP A 265 26.92 -0.65 -46.70
N LEU A 266 26.06 -1.00 -47.66
CA LEU A 266 25.55 -2.36 -47.89
C LEU A 266 26.64 -3.44 -47.97
N GLN A 267 27.70 -3.17 -48.73
CA GLN A 267 28.79 -4.13 -48.90
C GLN A 267 29.66 -4.23 -47.64
N LYS A 268 29.92 -3.11 -46.95
CA LYS A 268 30.70 -3.08 -45.71
C LYS A 268 30.04 -3.90 -44.60
N VAL A 269 28.71 -3.79 -44.48
CA VAL A 269 27.91 -4.57 -43.52
C VAL A 269 27.96 -6.06 -43.84
N LYS A 270 27.83 -6.44 -45.13
CA LYS A 270 27.95 -7.84 -45.54
C LYS A 270 29.32 -8.42 -45.18
N ASP A 271 30.40 -7.68 -45.44
CA ASP A 271 31.77 -8.12 -45.19
C ASP A 271 32.02 -8.29 -43.68
N TYR A 272 31.52 -7.35 -42.86
CA TYR A 272 31.61 -7.42 -41.41
C TYR A 272 30.93 -8.68 -40.83
N PHE A 273 29.68 -8.93 -41.24
CA PHE A 273 28.92 -10.12 -40.78
C PHE A 273 29.34 -11.44 -41.45
N SER A 274 30.32 -11.42 -42.36
CA SER A 274 30.84 -12.67 -42.96
C SER A 274 31.72 -13.47 -42.00
N THR A 275 32.14 -12.87 -40.87
CA THR A 275 32.93 -13.52 -39.82
C THR A 275 32.07 -13.90 -38.61
N GLU A 276 32.49 -14.92 -37.86
CA GLU A 276 31.69 -15.42 -36.72
C GLU A 276 31.71 -14.50 -35.50
N LYS A 277 32.80 -13.76 -35.31
CA LYS A 277 32.98 -12.93 -34.12
C LYS A 277 31.88 -11.85 -33.98
N PRO A 278 31.59 -11.03 -35.02
CA PRO A 278 30.48 -10.08 -34.98
C PRO A 278 29.11 -10.73 -34.79
N ILE A 279 28.87 -11.89 -35.44
CA ILE A 279 27.61 -12.62 -35.27
C ILE A 279 27.43 -13.04 -33.80
N CYS A 280 28.46 -13.59 -33.18
CA CYS A 280 28.41 -14.01 -31.78
C CYS A 280 28.24 -12.81 -30.83
N GLU A 281 28.88 -11.68 -31.12
CA GLU A 281 28.73 -10.44 -30.35
C GLU A 281 27.27 -9.95 -30.35
N ILE A 282 26.63 -9.90 -31.52
CA ILE A 282 25.21 -9.56 -31.64
C ILE A 282 24.31 -10.56 -30.92
N ILE A 283 24.56 -11.87 -31.09
CA ILE A 283 23.81 -12.91 -30.40
C ILE A 283 23.97 -12.76 -28.87
N SER A 284 25.17 -12.40 -28.39
CA SER A 284 25.43 -12.13 -26.98
C SER A 284 24.64 -10.93 -26.48
N LEU A 285 24.62 -9.80 -27.20
CA LEU A 285 23.84 -8.62 -26.81
C LEU A 285 22.33 -8.90 -26.80
N LEU A 286 21.81 -9.65 -27.79
CA LEU A 286 20.42 -10.08 -27.81
C LEU A 286 20.10 -11.06 -26.68
N LYS A 287 21.04 -11.93 -26.32
CA LYS A 287 20.93 -12.83 -25.16
C LYS A 287 20.87 -12.02 -23.86
N ASP A 288 21.74 -11.02 -23.70
CA ASP A 288 21.77 -10.16 -22.51
C ASP A 288 20.47 -9.36 -22.39
N LYS A 289 19.94 -8.83 -23.51
CA LYS A 289 18.58 -8.27 -23.58
C LYS A 289 17.55 -9.26 -23.05
N LYS A 290 17.53 -10.47 -23.60
CA LYS A 290 16.57 -11.50 -23.19
C LYS A 290 16.71 -11.84 -21.71
N GLU A 291 17.91 -12.04 -21.19
CA GLU A 291 18.14 -12.38 -19.78
C GLU A 291 17.62 -11.29 -18.84
N LYS A 292 17.82 -10.01 -19.21
CA LYS A 292 17.27 -8.88 -18.47
C LYS A 292 15.74 -8.85 -18.49
N VAL A 293 15.14 -9.03 -19.67
CA VAL A 293 13.67 -9.09 -19.84
C VAL A 293 13.08 -10.27 -19.07
N ASP A 294 13.67 -11.47 -19.19
CA ASP A 294 13.24 -12.68 -18.48
C ASP A 294 13.33 -12.49 -16.95
N GLY A 295 14.34 -11.76 -16.47
CA GLY A 295 14.46 -11.36 -15.07
C GLY A 295 13.26 -10.54 -14.59
N ILE A 296 12.89 -9.50 -15.35
CA ILE A 296 11.73 -8.64 -15.04
C ILE A 296 10.43 -9.45 -15.13
N PHE A 297 10.27 -10.29 -16.15
CA PHE A 297 9.08 -11.14 -16.31
C PHE A 297 8.88 -12.09 -15.12
N ARG A 298 9.95 -12.68 -14.58
CA ARG A 298 9.86 -13.51 -13.37
C ARG A 298 9.39 -12.69 -12.16
N THR A 299 9.92 -11.47 -11.98
CA THR A 299 9.47 -10.58 -10.89
C THR A 299 8.00 -10.19 -11.05
N VAL A 300 7.56 -9.90 -12.29
CA VAL A 300 6.16 -9.63 -12.62
C VAL A 300 5.28 -10.82 -12.25
N GLN A 301 5.62 -12.03 -12.70
CA GLN A 301 4.86 -13.25 -12.39
C GLN A 301 4.77 -13.50 -10.87
N GLN A 302 5.87 -13.36 -10.15
CA GLN A 302 5.87 -13.46 -8.69
C GLN A 302 4.93 -12.44 -8.04
N LYS A 303 4.93 -11.18 -8.52
CA LYS A 303 4.05 -10.13 -8.00
C LYS A 303 2.59 -10.37 -8.33
N LEU A 304 2.28 -10.85 -9.53
CA LEU A 304 0.94 -11.22 -9.93
C LEU A 304 0.39 -12.37 -9.07
N HIS A 305 1.16 -13.44 -8.86
CA HIS A 305 0.74 -14.56 -8.01
C HIS A 305 0.63 -14.20 -6.52
N GLN A 306 1.44 -13.26 -6.02
CA GLN A 306 1.30 -12.74 -4.66
C GLN A 306 0.00 -11.95 -4.45
N ASN A 307 -0.60 -11.43 -5.53
CA ASN A 307 -1.80 -10.60 -5.52
C ASN A 307 -2.90 -11.23 -6.38
N ARG A 308 -2.97 -12.56 -6.47
CA ARG A 308 -3.93 -13.22 -7.37
C ARG A 308 -5.34 -13.18 -6.79
N ASN A 309 -6.26 -12.59 -7.55
CA ASN A 309 -7.69 -12.55 -7.23
C ASN A 309 -8.33 -13.95 -7.20
N LEU A 310 -9.48 -14.03 -6.52
CA LEU A 310 -10.34 -15.21 -6.60
C LEU A 310 -10.83 -15.38 -8.04
N THR A 311 -10.83 -16.62 -8.53
CA THR A 311 -11.37 -16.99 -9.85
C THR A 311 -10.72 -16.33 -11.08
N GLU A 312 -9.56 -15.69 -10.91
CA GLU A 312 -8.80 -15.08 -12.00
C GLU A 312 -7.41 -15.70 -12.12
N ASP A 313 -6.86 -15.68 -13.34
CA ASP A 313 -5.51 -16.12 -13.64
C ASP A 313 -4.87 -15.30 -14.76
N PHE A 314 -3.55 -15.47 -14.92
CA PHE A 314 -2.75 -14.73 -15.89
C PHE A 314 -2.29 -15.65 -17.02
N LEU A 315 -2.70 -15.35 -18.25
CA LEU A 315 -2.36 -16.14 -19.43
C LEU A 315 -0.88 -15.95 -19.83
N CYS A 316 -0.44 -14.70 -19.94
CA CYS A 316 0.93 -14.36 -20.33
C CYS A 316 1.33 -12.94 -19.92
N VAL A 317 2.65 -12.71 -19.91
CA VAL A 317 3.28 -11.39 -19.80
C VAL A 317 3.98 -11.12 -21.13
N GLU A 318 3.70 -9.97 -21.75
CA GLU A 318 4.30 -9.55 -23.02
C GLU A 318 4.86 -8.13 -22.92
N THR A 319 5.87 -7.81 -23.73
CA THR A 319 6.28 -6.42 -23.92
C THR A 319 5.30 -5.69 -24.82
N ILE A 320 5.14 -4.39 -24.58
CA ILE A 320 4.29 -3.53 -25.41
C ILE A 320 4.81 -3.45 -26.84
N ARG A 321 3.90 -3.53 -27.81
CA ARG A 321 4.21 -3.28 -29.22
C ARG A 321 3.87 -1.84 -29.55
N SER A 322 4.64 -1.27 -30.47
CA SER A 322 4.44 0.11 -30.91
C SER A 322 3.78 0.16 -32.29
N VAL A 323 2.89 1.11 -32.48
CA VAL A 323 2.29 1.47 -33.77
C VAL A 323 2.74 2.89 -34.11
N GLU A 324 3.33 3.08 -35.30
CA GLU A 324 3.83 4.39 -35.70
C GLU A 324 2.69 5.25 -36.24
N ILE A 325 2.54 6.44 -35.69
CA ILE A 325 1.54 7.42 -36.11
C ILE A 325 2.25 8.59 -36.78
N SER A 326 1.81 8.93 -37.99
CA SER A 326 2.27 10.13 -38.71
C SER A 326 1.17 11.18 -38.77
N PHE A 327 1.59 12.44 -38.80
CA PHE A 327 0.73 13.60 -38.95
C PHE A 327 1.16 14.42 -40.16
N CYS A 328 0.21 14.75 -41.03
CA CYS A 328 0.37 15.75 -42.07
C CYS A 328 -0.47 16.96 -41.66
N VAL A 329 0.14 18.11 -41.43
CA VAL A 329 -0.55 19.29 -40.87
C VAL A 329 0.14 20.58 -41.29
N ASP A 330 -0.67 21.61 -41.52
CA ASP A 330 -0.22 22.96 -41.83
C ASP A 330 -0.34 23.82 -40.56
N VAL A 331 0.72 24.52 -40.18
CA VAL A 331 0.76 25.32 -38.94
C VAL A 331 1.22 26.75 -39.25
N GLU A 332 0.37 27.75 -39.04
CA GLU A 332 0.75 29.16 -39.15
C GLU A 332 1.37 29.63 -37.84
N LEU A 333 2.56 30.21 -37.94
CA LEU A 333 3.30 30.77 -36.81
C LEU A 333 3.22 32.29 -36.82
N SER A 334 3.27 32.90 -35.63
CA SER A 334 3.43 34.34 -35.50
C SER A 334 4.78 34.80 -36.06
N PRO A 335 4.88 36.01 -36.63
CA PRO A 335 6.12 36.52 -37.22
C PRO A 335 7.32 36.54 -36.26
N GLU A 336 7.07 36.64 -34.96
CA GLU A 336 8.09 36.69 -33.90
C GLU A 336 8.39 35.31 -33.27
N ALA A 337 7.72 34.25 -33.72
CA ALA A 337 7.92 32.91 -33.15
C ALA A 337 9.26 32.30 -33.59
N ASP A 338 9.96 31.68 -32.63
CA ASP A 338 11.11 30.82 -32.92
C ASP A 338 10.62 29.48 -33.46
N SER A 339 10.85 29.25 -34.75
CA SER A 339 10.40 28.03 -35.45
C SER A 339 10.98 26.73 -34.86
N VAL A 340 12.16 26.77 -34.24
CA VAL A 340 12.80 25.60 -33.63
C VAL A 340 12.15 25.27 -32.28
N GLU A 341 11.95 26.28 -31.41
CA GLU A 341 11.14 26.13 -30.19
C GLU A 341 9.77 25.57 -30.52
N THR A 342 9.04 26.26 -31.40
CA THR A 342 7.63 25.95 -31.64
C THR A 342 7.48 24.55 -32.23
N MET A 343 8.36 24.14 -33.17
CA MET A 343 8.34 22.77 -33.68
C MET A 343 8.66 21.72 -32.60
N ALA A 344 9.61 21.98 -31.71
CA ALA A 344 9.92 21.06 -30.60
C ALA A 344 8.74 20.95 -29.63
N GLN A 345 8.07 22.06 -29.31
CA GLN A 345 6.86 22.08 -28.48
C GLN A 345 5.69 21.37 -29.14
N ILE A 346 5.50 21.52 -30.46
CA ILE A 346 4.47 20.80 -31.23
C ILE A 346 4.69 19.29 -31.13
N ARG A 347 5.92 18.81 -31.39
CA ARG A 347 6.24 17.39 -31.29
C ARG A 347 6.03 16.85 -29.87
N MET A 348 6.40 17.62 -28.85
CA MET A 348 6.15 17.25 -27.45
C MET A 348 4.67 17.28 -27.07
N ALA A 349 3.87 18.18 -27.63
CA ALA A 349 2.43 18.23 -27.40
C ALA A 349 1.74 16.99 -27.99
N ILE A 350 2.10 16.62 -29.23
CA ILE A 350 1.66 15.36 -29.85
C ILE A 350 2.06 14.16 -28.97
N GLU A 351 3.33 14.09 -28.57
CA GLU A 351 3.84 13.00 -27.73
C GLU A 351 3.07 12.88 -26.41
N LYS A 352 2.76 13.99 -25.74
CA LYS A 352 1.99 13.97 -24.47
C LYS A 352 0.55 13.48 -24.65
N ILE A 353 -0.06 13.69 -25.81
CA ILE A 353 -1.40 13.16 -26.12
C ILE A 353 -1.32 11.66 -26.42
N LEU A 354 -0.35 11.25 -27.22
CA LEU A 354 -0.19 9.84 -27.60
C LEU A 354 0.25 8.98 -26.40
N ASN A 355 1.16 9.51 -25.59
CA ASN A 355 1.81 8.84 -24.47
C ASN A 355 1.82 9.76 -23.23
N PRO A 356 0.66 9.92 -22.54
CA PRO A 356 0.60 10.70 -21.31
C PRO A 356 1.58 10.16 -20.26
N PRO A 357 2.39 11.02 -19.62
CA PRO A 357 3.40 10.56 -18.67
C PRO A 357 2.77 10.06 -17.37
N VAL A 358 3.28 8.96 -16.85
CA VAL A 358 2.97 8.46 -15.50
C VAL A 358 4.04 8.95 -14.54
N ARG A 359 3.64 9.52 -13.39
CA ARG A 359 4.57 10.13 -12.42
C ARG A 359 4.41 9.52 -11.04
N PHE A 360 5.53 9.34 -10.34
CA PHE A 360 5.56 9.06 -8.92
C PHE A 360 5.60 10.37 -8.13
N TYR A 361 4.77 10.46 -7.10
CA TYR A 361 4.67 11.62 -6.21
C TYR A 361 5.03 11.22 -4.77
N THR A 362 5.54 12.19 -4.03
CA THR A 362 5.64 12.11 -2.55
C THR A 362 4.29 12.35 -1.90
N LEU A 363 4.13 11.93 -0.65
CA LEU A 363 2.91 12.17 0.12
C LEU A 363 2.58 13.68 0.21
N SER A 364 3.58 14.50 0.53
CA SER A 364 3.42 15.95 0.66
C SER A 364 2.98 16.62 -0.63
N GLN A 365 3.52 16.20 -1.79
CA GLN A 365 3.12 16.75 -3.09
C GLN A 365 1.65 16.49 -3.40
N LEU A 366 1.12 15.29 -3.09
CA LEU A 366 -0.30 14.99 -3.34
C LEU A 366 -1.21 15.74 -2.36
N MET A 367 -0.78 15.92 -1.10
CA MET A 367 -1.50 16.74 -0.13
C MET A 367 -1.55 18.22 -0.54
N GLU A 368 -0.44 18.77 -1.06
CA GLU A 368 -0.38 20.13 -1.61
C GLU A 368 -1.27 20.32 -2.85
N GLN A 369 -1.50 19.25 -3.62
CA GLN A 369 -2.48 19.23 -4.72
C GLN A 369 -3.94 19.20 -4.24
N GLY A 370 -4.18 19.13 -2.94
CA GLY A 370 -5.51 19.12 -2.34
C GLY A 370 -6.16 17.74 -2.22
N LEU A 371 -5.41 16.66 -2.46
CA LEU A 371 -5.91 15.29 -2.24
C LEU A 371 -5.89 14.97 -0.75
N ASN A 372 -6.95 14.32 -0.28
CA ASN A 372 -7.03 13.88 1.11
C ASN A 372 -6.30 12.53 1.31
N SER A 373 -6.07 12.15 2.57
CA SER A 373 -5.36 10.89 2.89
C SER A 373 -6.06 9.65 2.34
N THR A 374 -7.40 9.60 2.39
CA THR A 374 -8.15 8.43 1.89
C THR A 374 -8.02 8.24 0.38
N GLU A 375 -7.90 9.33 -0.38
CA GLU A 375 -7.65 9.28 -1.83
C GLU A 375 -6.20 8.89 -2.13
N ILE A 376 -5.24 9.40 -1.36
CA ILE A 376 -3.80 9.13 -1.57
C ILE A 376 -3.44 7.68 -1.28
N PHE A 377 -3.98 7.12 -0.19
CA PHE A 377 -3.70 5.73 0.21
C PHE A 377 -4.60 4.72 -0.51
N LEU A 378 -5.49 5.15 -1.42
CA LEU A 378 -6.39 4.27 -2.14
C LEU A 378 -5.64 3.30 -3.06
N GLY A 379 -5.88 2.02 -2.82
CA GLY A 379 -5.30 0.91 -3.60
C GLY A 379 -4.04 0.33 -2.95
N PRO A 380 -3.19 -0.35 -3.73
CA PRO A 380 -2.10 -1.16 -3.18
C PRO A 380 -0.94 -0.33 -2.66
N LYS A 381 -0.27 -0.87 -1.64
CA LYS A 381 0.92 -0.28 -1.02
C LYS A 381 2.14 -0.36 -1.95
N LEU A 382 2.53 0.78 -2.53
CA LEU A 382 3.66 0.91 -3.46
C LEU A 382 4.98 1.26 -2.77
N LYS A 383 6.12 0.82 -3.29
CA LYS A 383 7.44 1.11 -2.69
C LYS A 383 8.01 2.46 -3.08
N HIS A 384 7.76 2.93 -4.29
CA HIS A 384 8.50 4.06 -4.88
C HIS A 384 7.75 5.40 -4.89
N GLY A 385 6.84 5.60 -3.94
CA GLY A 385 5.97 6.78 -3.85
C GLY A 385 4.52 6.44 -4.19
N PHE A 386 3.77 7.44 -4.66
CA PHE A 386 2.35 7.33 -4.99
C PHE A 386 2.09 7.63 -6.46
N LEU A 387 1.07 6.99 -7.03
CA LEU A 387 0.60 7.24 -8.39
C LEU A 387 -0.76 7.91 -8.34
N ASN A 388 -0.97 8.93 -9.18
CA ASN A 388 -2.26 9.60 -9.28
C ASN A 388 -3.20 8.83 -10.23
N ASP A 389 -4.34 8.37 -9.70
CA ASP A 389 -5.33 7.59 -10.46
C ASP A 389 -5.85 8.30 -11.71
N ALA A 390 -6.05 9.61 -11.66
CA ALA A 390 -6.55 10.38 -12.79
C ALA A 390 -5.53 10.44 -13.92
N GLU A 391 -4.25 10.59 -13.61
CA GLU A 391 -3.16 10.54 -14.58
C GLU A 391 -2.99 9.12 -15.14
N LEU A 392 -3.07 8.11 -14.27
CA LEU A 392 -2.93 6.72 -14.70
C LEU A 392 -4.04 6.32 -15.67
N ARG A 393 -5.31 6.71 -15.40
CA ARG A 393 -6.43 6.49 -16.34
C ARG A 393 -6.21 7.15 -17.69
N LYS A 394 -5.62 8.36 -17.72
CA LYS A 394 -5.29 9.05 -18.99
C LYS A 394 -4.20 8.31 -19.77
N ALA A 395 -3.24 7.70 -19.09
CA ALA A 395 -2.15 6.93 -19.71
C ALA A 395 -2.58 5.51 -20.17
N GLN A 396 -3.87 5.23 -20.34
CA GLN A 396 -4.35 3.96 -20.89
C GLN A 396 -4.07 3.89 -22.40
N LEU A 397 -3.88 2.69 -22.95
CA LEU A 397 -3.72 2.50 -24.40
C LEU A 397 -4.95 3.04 -25.15
N PRO A 398 -4.78 4.03 -26.04
CA PRO A 398 -5.91 4.67 -26.71
C PRO A 398 -6.55 3.74 -27.74
N LYS A 399 -7.88 3.73 -27.78
CA LYS A 399 -8.68 3.08 -28.85
C LYS A 399 -8.88 3.98 -30.06
N SER A 400 -8.70 5.28 -29.89
CA SER A 400 -8.78 6.26 -30.96
C SER A 400 -7.96 7.51 -30.61
N ILE A 401 -7.47 8.18 -31.64
CA ILE A 401 -6.85 9.50 -31.55
C ILE A 401 -7.75 10.49 -32.26
N HIS A 402 -8.21 11.52 -31.56
CA HIS A 402 -9.06 12.57 -32.11
C HIS A 402 -8.22 13.76 -32.58
N ALA A 403 -8.51 14.23 -33.80
CA ALA A 403 -7.84 15.40 -34.37
C ALA A 403 -8.07 16.66 -33.53
N SER A 404 -9.24 16.80 -32.90
CA SER A 404 -9.59 17.93 -32.03
C SER A 404 -8.60 18.11 -30.89
N ASP A 405 -8.17 17.01 -30.27
CA ASP A 405 -7.29 17.05 -29.10
C ASP A 405 -5.88 17.48 -29.52
N ILE A 406 -5.40 16.99 -30.66
CA ILE A 406 -4.11 17.37 -31.25
C ILE A 406 -4.12 18.84 -31.67
N ILE A 407 -5.18 19.30 -32.34
CA ILE A 407 -5.35 20.70 -32.75
C ILE A 407 -5.37 21.61 -31.52
N ALA A 408 -6.15 21.26 -30.50
CA ALA A 408 -6.23 22.05 -29.26
C ALA A 408 -4.86 22.19 -28.59
N ALA A 409 -4.14 21.08 -28.42
CA ALA A 409 -2.81 21.12 -27.81
C ALA A 409 -1.76 21.86 -28.64
N MET A 410 -1.86 21.83 -29.97
CA MET A 410 -1.01 22.65 -30.85
C MET A 410 -1.36 24.14 -30.73
N MET A 411 -2.65 24.49 -30.66
CA MET A 411 -3.12 25.88 -30.54
C MET A 411 -2.79 26.53 -29.18
N GLU A 412 -2.57 25.74 -28.12
CA GLU A 412 -2.10 26.23 -26.82
C GLU A 412 -0.63 26.69 -26.84
N ILE A 413 0.14 26.30 -27.87
CA ILE A 413 1.55 26.62 -27.98
C ILE A 413 1.73 28.10 -28.33
N LYS A 414 2.52 28.80 -27.52
CA LYS A 414 2.84 30.20 -27.76
C LYS A 414 3.51 30.37 -29.13
N GLY A 415 2.88 31.18 -29.98
CA GLY A 415 3.37 31.47 -31.32
C GLY A 415 2.68 30.70 -32.44
N VAL A 416 1.77 29.76 -32.14
CA VAL A 416 0.88 29.15 -33.13
C VAL A 416 -0.37 30.02 -33.31
N ILE A 417 -0.70 30.37 -34.56
CA ILE A 417 -1.86 31.19 -34.94
C ILE A 417 -3.02 30.30 -35.41
N SER A 418 -2.73 29.32 -36.27
CA SER A 418 -3.72 28.38 -36.78
C SER A 418 -3.10 27.02 -37.10
N VAL A 419 -3.94 25.99 -37.05
CA VAL A 419 -3.62 24.62 -37.44
C VAL A 419 -4.64 24.17 -38.46
N GLU A 420 -4.20 23.82 -39.66
CA GLU A 420 -5.03 23.51 -40.82
C GLU A 420 -4.66 22.16 -41.44
N ASN A 421 -5.60 21.58 -42.18
CA ASN A 421 -5.38 20.36 -42.99
C ASN A 421 -4.77 19.15 -42.26
N LEU A 422 -5.09 18.97 -40.96
CA LEU A 422 -4.59 17.82 -40.20
C LEU A 422 -5.12 16.50 -40.75
N LEU A 423 -4.18 15.62 -41.10
CA LEU A 423 -4.42 14.24 -41.51
C LEU A 423 -3.53 13.30 -40.69
N MET A 424 -4.11 12.19 -40.27
CA MET A 424 -3.42 11.15 -39.50
C MET A 424 -3.29 9.87 -40.32
N ALA A 425 -2.19 9.15 -40.10
CA ALA A 425 -2.00 7.80 -40.63
C ALA A 425 -1.28 6.88 -39.64
N ALA A 426 -1.62 5.60 -39.63
CA ALA A 426 -0.97 4.57 -38.81
C ALA A 426 -0.22 3.54 -39.66
N TYR A 427 0.95 3.10 -39.17
CA TYR A 427 1.81 2.11 -39.81
C TYR A 427 2.11 0.96 -38.86
N ASN A 428 2.13 -0.26 -39.42
CA ASN A 428 2.50 -1.46 -38.67
C ASN A 428 4.01 -1.56 -38.43
N SER A 429 4.45 -2.59 -37.71
CA SER A 429 5.86 -2.85 -37.39
C SER A 429 6.76 -3.11 -38.62
N LEU A 430 6.19 -3.41 -39.79
CA LEU A 430 6.91 -3.53 -41.06
C LEU A 430 6.98 -2.19 -41.81
N GLY A 431 6.54 -1.11 -41.18
CA GLY A 431 6.47 0.23 -41.76
C GLY A 431 5.39 0.39 -42.84
N GLN A 432 4.50 -0.59 -43.01
CA GLN A 432 3.43 -0.56 -44.01
C GLN A 432 2.19 0.11 -43.44
N PRO A 433 1.45 0.89 -44.25
CA PRO A 433 0.23 1.54 -43.81
C PRO A 433 -0.83 0.50 -43.41
N ILE A 434 -1.47 0.73 -42.27
CA ILE A 434 -2.57 -0.13 -41.82
C ILE A 434 -3.81 0.16 -42.66
N THR A 435 -4.44 -0.90 -43.19
CA THR A 435 -5.64 -0.79 -44.02
C THR A 435 -6.73 -0.01 -43.30
N GLY A 436 -7.31 0.99 -43.97
CA GLY A 436 -8.37 1.84 -43.39
C GLY A 436 -7.88 2.91 -42.41
N SER A 437 -6.58 2.97 -42.12
CA SER A 437 -5.98 3.91 -41.17
C SER A 437 -5.14 5.00 -41.84
N MET A 438 -5.39 5.26 -43.13
CA MET A 438 -4.71 6.29 -43.92
C MET A 438 -5.61 7.51 -44.13
N ASN A 439 -5.02 8.71 -44.18
CA ASN A 439 -5.70 9.97 -44.47
C ASN A 439 -6.91 10.26 -43.56
N GLN A 440 -6.83 9.88 -42.29
CA GLN A 440 -7.90 10.09 -41.32
C GLN A 440 -7.94 11.55 -40.87
N LYS A 441 -9.07 12.23 -41.13
CA LYS A 441 -9.24 13.67 -40.85
C LYS A 441 -9.64 13.99 -39.42
N TRP A 442 -10.48 13.15 -38.81
CA TRP A 442 -11.15 13.47 -37.54
C TRP A 442 -10.81 12.51 -36.42
N CYS A 443 -10.75 11.22 -36.73
CA CYS A 443 -10.55 10.16 -35.77
C CYS A 443 -9.72 9.05 -36.41
N LEU A 444 -8.62 8.67 -35.77
CA LEU A 444 -7.82 7.52 -36.13
C LEU A 444 -8.10 6.41 -35.13
N HIS A 445 -8.72 5.31 -35.56
CA HIS A 445 -9.02 4.16 -34.71
C HIS A 445 -7.79 3.25 -34.53
N LEU A 446 -7.57 2.77 -33.31
CA LEU A 446 -6.48 1.90 -32.90
C LEU A 446 -7.01 0.64 -32.21
N SER A 447 -6.15 -0.37 -32.07
CA SER A 447 -6.48 -1.65 -31.42
C SER A 447 -6.75 -1.51 -29.91
N GLY A 448 -6.15 -0.50 -29.26
CA GLY A 448 -6.15 -0.36 -27.80
C GLY A 448 -5.25 -1.40 -27.09
N GLU A 449 -4.32 -2.01 -27.82
CA GLU A 449 -3.34 -3.01 -27.31
C GLU A 449 -1.90 -2.67 -27.69
N GLU A 450 -1.72 -1.61 -28.48
CA GLU A 450 -0.43 -1.15 -28.99
C GLU A 450 -0.23 0.31 -28.59
N LYS A 451 1.03 0.66 -28.31
CA LYS A 451 1.43 2.01 -27.95
C LYS A 451 1.60 2.86 -29.21
N PRO A 452 0.86 3.97 -29.38
CA PRO A 452 1.10 4.88 -30.50
C PRO A 452 2.39 5.67 -30.28
N VAL A 453 3.26 5.67 -31.28
CA VAL A 453 4.52 6.43 -31.25
C VAL A 453 4.53 7.42 -32.40
N PHE A 454 4.85 8.68 -32.11
CA PHE A 454 4.95 9.71 -33.13
C PHE A 454 6.16 9.44 -34.05
N SER A 455 5.91 9.27 -35.34
CA SER A 455 6.95 9.06 -36.36
C SER A 455 7.28 10.38 -37.06
N ALA A 456 8.39 11.02 -36.68
CA ALA A 456 8.84 12.27 -37.28
C ALA A 456 9.21 12.10 -38.77
N GLU A 457 9.87 10.99 -39.13
CA GLU A 457 10.33 10.71 -40.51
C GLU A 457 9.18 10.55 -41.51
N LYS A 458 8.05 9.99 -41.06
CA LYS A 458 6.85 9.80 -41.89
C LYS A 458 5.87 10.96 -41.81
N SER A 459 6.07 11.88 -40.87
CA SER A 459 5.20 13.04 -40.67
C SER A 459 5.63 14.21 -41.55
N LYS A 460 4.66 15.04 -41.93
CA LYS A 460 4.90 16.27 -42.69
C LYS A 460 4.19 17.44 -42.01
N ILE A 461 4.93 18.14 -41.16
CA ILE A 461 4.46 19.36 -40.48
C ILE A 461 4.99 20.55 -41.28
N LEU A 462 4.12 21.21 -42.04
CA LEU A 462 4.47 22.38 -42.85
C LEU A 462 4.24 23.66 -42.04
N LEU A 463 5.28 24.45 -41.87
CA LEU A 463 5.19 25.72 -41.14
C LEU A 463 4.92 26.87 -42.11
N PHE A 464 4.11 27.82 -41.68
CA PHE A 464 3.84 29.05 -42.42
C PHE A 464 4.20 30.26 -41.55
N GLN A 465 4.77 31.28 -42.18
CA GLN A 465 4.91 32.61 -41.58
C GLN A 465 4.49 33.65 -42.61
N LYS A 466 3.52 34.50 -42.24
CA LYS A 466 2.91 35.48 -43.17
C LYS A 466 2.32 34.77 -44.40
N LYS A 467 1.72 33.59 -44.21
CA LYS A 467 1.17 32.72 -45.27
C LYS A 467 2.21 32.17 -46.27
N ILE A 468 3.50 32.25 -45.97
CA ILE A 468 4.57 31.67 -46.79
C ILE A 468 4.97 30.32 -46.17
N PRO A 469 4.81 29.20 -46.88
CA PRO A 469 5.23 27.89 -46.38
C PRO A 469 6.75 27.77 -46.39
N PHE A 470 7.31 27.20 -45.33
CA PHE A 470 8.72 26.84 -45.25
C PHE A 470 8.91 25.51 -44.50
N LEU A 471 10.01 24.84 -44.80
CA LEU A 471 10.50 23.67 -44.07
C LEU A 471 11.77 24.05 -43.33
N LEU A 472 11.98 23.42 -42.18
CA LEU A 472 13.22 23.59 -41.43
C LEU A 472 14.39 22.96 -42.19
N SER A 473 15.52 23.67 -42.22
CA SER A 473 16.79 23.12 -42.72
C SER A 473 17.20 21.88 -41.91
N GLU A 474 18.05 21.01 -42.47
CA GLU A 474 18.55 19.81 -41.77
C GLU A 474 19.18 20.16 -40.41
N ASN A 475 20.00 21.21 -40.35
CA ASN A 475 20.60 21.69 -39.09
C ASN A 475 19.53 22.13 -38.07
N SER A 476 18.50 22.83 -38.54
CA SER A 476 17.38 23.24 -37.67
C SER A 476 16.56 22.04 -37.18
N GLN A 477 16.36 21.02 -38.02
CA GLN A 477 15.70 19.78 -37.61
C GLN A 477 16.49 19.03 -36.54
N MET A 478 17.83 18.96 -36.68
CA MET A 478 18.69 18.38 -35.64
C MET A 478 18.55 19.12 -34.30
N LEU A 479 18.48 20.45 -34.32
CA LEU A 479 18.24 21.24 -33.10
C LEU A 479 16.86 20.95 -32.49
N VAL A 480 15.83 20.76 -33.32
CA VAL A 480 14.51 20.32 -32.86
C VAL A 480 14.60 18.95 -32.18
N ASP A 481 15.28 17.98 -32.78
CA ASP A 481 15.40 16.63 -32.24
C ASP A 481 16.12 16.63 -30.88
N GLN A 482 17.24 17.35 -30.76
CA GLN A 482 17.96 17.54 -29.49
C GLN A 482 17.06 18.15 -28.42
N LYS A 483 16.26 19.16 -28.78
CA LYS A 483 15.36 19.84 -27.85
C LYS A 483 14.19 18.96 -27.43
N VAL A 484 13.62 18.17 -28.33
CA VAL A 484 12.62 17.16 -28.01
C VAL A 484 13.19 16.13 -27.04
N GLN A 485 14.41 15.64 -27.26
CA GLN A 485 15.07 14.72 -26.31
C GLN A 485 15.28 15.36 -24.93
N GLN A 486 15.70 16.62 -24.87
CA GLN A 486 15.84 17.36 -23.61
C GLN A 486 14.49 17.48 -22.88
N LEU A 487 13.42 17.83 -23.60
CA LEU A 487 12.07 17.94 -23.03
C LEU A 487 11.54 16.57 -22.56
N LYS A 488 11.80 15.50 -23.30
CA LYS A 488 11.47 14.13 -22.87
C LYS A 488 12.21 13.76 -21.58
N ALA A 489 13.50 14.10 -21.47
CA ALA A 489 14.29 13.84 -20.27
C ALA A 489 13.78 14.62 -19.04
N GLN A 490 13.32 15.86 -19.21
CA GLN A 490 12.74 16.65 -18.11
C GLN A 490 11.39 16.11 -17.62
N VAL A 491 10.65 15.41 -18.48
CA VAL A 491 9.35 14.82 -18.16
C VAL A 491 9.47 13.36 -17.70
N LYS A 492 10.64 12.73 -17.90
CA LYS A 492 10.91 11.35 -17.47
C LYS A 492 10.89 11.28 -15.95
N ASN A 493 9.94 10.54 -15.39
CA ASN A 493 9.81 10.40 -13.95
C ASN A 493 10.53 9.15 -13.50
N TYR A 494 11.34 9.33 -12.46
CA TYR A 494 12.02 8.24 -11.80
C TYR A 494 11.18 7.75 -10.64
N LYS A 495 11.24 6.45 -10.41
CA LYS A 495 10.81 5.85 -9.15
C LYS A 495 11.51 6.57 -8.00
N LEU A 496 10.76 6.95 -6.97
CA LEU A 496 11.29 7.67 -5.83
C LEU A 496 11.82 6.68 -4.78
N TYR A 497 12.97 6.97 -4.19
CA TYR A 497 13.59 6.13 -3.16
C TYR A 497 13.68 6.90 -1.84
N SER A 498 13.51 6.19 -0.73
CA SER A 498 13.68 6.74 0.64
C SER A 498 12.77 7.95 0.95
N VAL A 499 11.55 7.95 0.42
CA VAL A 499 10.55 9.01 0.66
C VAL A 499 9.70 8.70 1.88
N GLN A 500 9.37 9.72 2.68
CA GLN A 500 8.34 9.62 3.71
C GLN A 500 7.01 9.23 3.08
N SER A 501 6.60 7.99 3.35
CA SER A 501 5.48 7.35 2.65
C SER A 501 4.23 7.21 3.52
N ASP A 502 4.25 7.79 4.72
CA ASP A 502 3.21 7.67 5.73
C ASP A 502 3.07 8.97 6.53
N LEU A 503 1.91 9.13 7.16
CA LEU A 503 1.67 10.22 8.09
C LEU A 503 2.47 9.98 9.38
N PRO A 504 3.03 11.04 10.00
CA PRO A 504 3.79 10.89 11.23
C PRO A 504 2.88 10.41 12.36
N VAL A 505 3.33 9.38 13.09
CA VAL A 505 2.70 8.95 14.33
C VAL A 505 3.05 9.98 15.43
N PRO A 506 2.07 10.47 16.21
CA PRO A 506 2.34 11.44 17.26
C PRO A 506 3.24 10.85 18.35
N GLU A 507 4.18 11.66 18.82
CA GLU A 507 4.99 11.38 20.01
C GLU A 507 4.45 12.17 21.21
N GLY A 508 4.55 11.59 22.40
CA GLY A 508 4.11 12.21 23.65
C GLY A 508 5.20 12.28 24.71
N GLN A 509 4.88 12.89 25.84
CA GLN A 509 5.72 12.93 27.02
C GLN A 509 5.31 11.81 27.99
N PHE A 510 6.30 11.10 28.51
CA PHE A 510 6.06 10.05 29.50
C PHE A 510 5.81 10.65 30.89
N TYR A 511 4.74 10.19 31.54
CA TYR A 511 4.45 10.47 32.95
C TYR A 511 4.25 9.15 33.73
N GLN A 512 4.83 9.06 34.92
CA GLN A 512 4.62 7.94 35.85
C GLN A 512 3.33 8.20 36.66
N LEU A 513 2.19 7.78 36.13
CA LEU A 513 0.86 8.17 36.64
C LEU A 513 0.36 7.29 37.80
N ASP A 514 0.95 6.12 38.00
CA ASP A 514 0.68 5.12 39.04
C ASP A 514 1.33 5.44 40.40
N GLU A 515 2.20 6.46 40.46
CA GLU A 515 2.78 6.91 41.73
C GLU A 515 1.74 7.60 42.62
N TYR A 516 1.47 6.98 43.77
CA TYR A 516 0.53 7.48 44.77
C TYR A 516 1.23 7.99 46.02
N TYR A 517 0.77 9.14 46.52
CA TYR A 517 1.18 9.72 47.80
C TYR A 517 0.02 9.63 48.79
N SER A 518 0.30 9.10 49.99
CA SER A 518 -0.75 8.84 50.98
C SER A 518 -1.47 10.10 51.41
N VAL A 519 -2.80 10.02 51.55
CA VAL A 519 -3.60 11.09 52.15
C VAL A 519 -3.14 11.44 53.57
N GLN A 520 -2.51 10.49 54.26
CA GLN A 520 -1.99 10.66 55.62
C GLN A 520 -0.90 11.74 55.70
N GLU A 521 -0.22 12.04 54.60
CA GLU A 521 0.82 13.08 54.49
C GLU A 521 0.23 14.50 54.55
N GLU A 522 -1.05 14.66 54.21
CA GLU A 522 -1.74 15.96 54.14
C GLU A 522 -2.29 16.41 55.51
N PHE A 523 -2.21 15.56 56.53
CA PHE A 523 -2.77 15.86 57.85
C PHE A 523 -1.87 16.77 58.68
N PRO A 524 -2.45 17.70 59.48
CA PRO A 524 -1.69 18.53 60.39
C PRO A 524 -0.93 17.72 61.47
N VAL A 525 0.15 18.30 61.99
CA VAL A 525 1.12 17.65 62.91
C VAL A 525 0.45 17.04 64.15
N ASN A 526 -0.63 17.64 64.67
CA ASN A 526 -1.32 17.17 65.86
C ASN A 526 -1.97 15.78 65.70
N TYR A 527 -2.22 15.32 64.47
CA TYR A 527 -2.77 13.99 64.21
C TYR A 527 -1.74 12.87 64.38
N GLY A 528 -0.44 13.15 64.25
CA GLY A 528 0.62 12.15 64.35
C GLY A 528 0.69 11.19 63.14
N LEU A 529 0.25 11.66 61.97
CA LEU A 529 0.14 10.90 60.71
C LEU A 529 1.19 11.35 59.69
N GLY A 530 1.37 10.56 58.63
CA GLY A 530 2.23 11.00 57.51
C GLY A 530 3.70 11.11 57.92
N ALA A 531 4.35 12.16 57.42
CA ALA A 531 5.67 12.61 57.82
C ALA A 531 5.74 13.09 59.27
N ASN A 532 4.60 13.37 59.91
CA ASN A 532 4.50 13.85 61.28
C ASN A 532 4.35 12.68 62.26
N GLU A 533 5.31 11.75 62.25
CA GLU A 533 5.27 10.55 63.10
C GLU A 533 5.16 10.89 64.60
N ILE A 534 4.36 10.10 65.30
CA ILE A 534 4.21 10.25 66.76
C ILE A 534 5.51 9.88 67.49
N SER A 535 5.88 10.68 68.49
CA SER A 535 7.06 10.42 69.31
C SER A 535 7.02 9.05 70.00
N ASP A 536 8.16 8.35 70.03
CA ASP A 536 8.33 7.09 70.78
C ASP A 536 8.00 7.21 72.27
N LYS A 537 8.11 8.42 72.83
CA LYS A 537 7.81 8.72 74.23
C LYS A 537 6.31 8.95 74.50
N ALA A 538 5.47 8.94 73.48
CA ALA A 538 4.04 9.13 73.64
C ALA A 538 3.38 7.94 74.38
N PRO A 539 2.25 8.16 75.09
CA PRO A 539 1.53 7.07 75.76
C PRO A 539 1.06 5.99 74.78
N GLU A 540 1.10 4.72 75.19
CA GLU A 540 0.67 3.58 74.35
C GLU A 540 -0.76 3.73 73.82
N LYS A 541 -1.67 4.30 74.63
CA LYS A 541 -3.04 4.63 74.18
C LYS A 541 -3.03 5.58 72.97
N ARG A 542 -2.16 6.59 72.97
CA ARG A 542 -2.08 7.56 71.86
C ARG A 542 -1.49 6.91 70.62
N LYS A 543 -0.46 6.08 70.76
CA LYS A 543 0.10 5.28 69.65
C LYS A 543 -0.97 4.37 69.03
N ALA A 544 -1.77 3.70 69.87
CA ALA A 544 -2.87 2.86 69.41
C ALA A 544 -3.97 3.65 68.67
N GLN A 545 -4.34 4.84 69.16
CA GLN A 545 -5.32 5.72 68.48
C GLN A 545 -4.82 6.21 67.12
N VAL A 546 -3.54 6.59 67.03
CA VAL A 546 -2.91 6.96 65.75
C VAL A 546 -2.95 5.78 64.81
N LYS A 547 -2.57 4.58 65.27
CA LYS A 547 -2.62 3.35 64.47
C LYS A 547 -4.04 3.02 63.98
N GLN A 548 -5.06 3.24 64.81
CA GLN A 548 -6.46 3.06 64.41
C GLN A 548 -6.87 4.04 63.29
N LEU A 549 -6.44 5.30 63.38
CA LEU A 549 -6.71 6.29 62.34
C LEU A 549 -5.94 6.00 61.05
N LYS A 550 -4.67 5.58 61.14
CA LYS A 550 -3.90 5.09 59.98
C LYS A 550 -4.64 3.96 59.26
N ALA A 551 -5.17 2.99 60.02
CA ALA A 551 -5.95 1.88 59.47
C ALA A 551 -7.25 2.34 58.79
N TYR A 552 -7.95 3.33 59.36
CA TYR A 552 -9.15 3.90 58.76
C TYR A 552 -8.84 4.64 57.44
N LEU A 553 -7.77 5.44 57.42
CA LEU A 553 -7.37 6.20 56.22
C LEU A 553 -6.83 5.30 55.11
N HIS A 554 -6.24 4.15 55.46
CA HIS A 554 -5.68 3.24 54.48
C HIS A 554 -6.72 2.71 53.48
N PHE A 555 -7.99 2.57 53.87
CA PHE A 555 -9.06 2.21 52.94
C PHE A 555 -9.14 3.19 51.76
N TYR A 556 -9.00 4.49 52.05
CA TYR A 556 -8.99 5.53 51.02
C TYR A 556 -7.66 5.57 50.26
N ASP A 557 -6.53 5.36 50.96
CA ASP A 557 -5.22 5.27 50.32
C ASP A 557 -5.21 4.18 49.23
N GLN A 558 -5.72 2.99 49.55
CA GLN A 558 -5.77 1.87 48.63
C GLN A 558 -6.64 2.21 47.41
N LEU A 559 -7.89 2.65 47.64
CA LEU A 559 -8.81 3.00 46.55
C LEU A 559 -8.24 4.08 45.61
N LEU A 560 -7.59 5.11 46.16
CA LEU A 560 -6.98 6.17 45.37
C LEU A 560 -5.76 5.65 44.59
N ALA A 561 -4.91 4.84 45.23
CA ALA A 561 -3.78 4.21 44.56
C ALA A 561 -4.22 3.33 43.38
N ASP A 562 -5.32 2.59 43.55
CA ASP A 562 -5.90 1.76 42.51
C ASP A 562 -6.46 2.61 41.37
N PHE A 563 -7.03 3.79 41.63
CA PHE A 563 -7.43 4.72 40.57
C PHE A 563 -6.25 5.29 39.77
N PHE A 564 -5.14 5.65 40.42
CA PHE A 564 -3.93 6.10 39.73
C PHE A 564 -3.31 4.96 38.90
N CYS A 565 -3.28 3.76 39.45
CA CYS A 565 -2.83 2.56 38.75
C CYS A 565 -3.72 2.22 37.55
N GLN A 566 -5.04 2.33 37.72
CA GLN A 566 -6.04 2.13 36.66
C GLN A 566 -5.87 3.14 35.52
N LEU A 567 -5.60 4.42 35.84
CA LEU A 567 -5.30 5.44 34.83
C LEU A 567 -4.03 5.09 34.06
N TYR A 568 -2.97 4.67 34.75
CA TYR A 568 -1.69 4.32 34.13
C TYR A 568 -1.81 3.10 33.20
N HIS A 569 -2.62 2.10 33.58
CA HIS A 569 -2.84 0.86 32.82
C HIS A 569 -4.06 0.90 31.89
N ALA A 570 -4.77 2.03 31.79
CA ALA A 570 -5.87 2.19 30.84
C ALA A 570 -5.44 1.91 29.39
N LYS A 571 -4.19 2.25 29.05
CA LYS A 571 -3.59 1.96 27.74
C LYS A 571 -3.45 0.47 27.45
N ASP A 572 -3.23 -0.35 28.47
CA ASP A 572 -3.05 -1.80 28.32
C ASP A 572 -4.41 -2.50 28.08
N ILE A 573 -5.48 -2.00 28.70
CA ILE A 573 -6.86 -2.48 28.43
C ILE A 573 -7.26 -2.21 26.98
N LEU A 574 -6.81 -1.08 26.43
CA LEU A 574 -7.06 -0.65 25.06
C LEU A 574 -5.98 -1.13 24.07
N ASP A 575 -5.13 -2.08 24.48
CA ASP A 575 -4.19 -2.77 23.60
C ASP A 575 -4.75 -4.13 23.16
N ILE A 576 -4.21 -4.65 22.05
CA ILE A 576 -4.47 -5.99 21.55
C ILE A 576 -3.69 -7.03 22.34
N GLU A 577 -2.55 -6.65 22.93
CA GLU A 577 -1.73 -7.61 23.68
C GLU A 577 -2.51 -8.18 24.89
N PRO A 578 -2.34 -9.49 25.20
CA PRO A 578 -3.06 -10.11 26.30
C PRO A 578 -2.73 -9.46 27.65
N VAL A 579 -3.77 -9.23 28.46
CA VAL A 579 -3.65 -8.68 29.81
C VAL A 579 -4.09 -9.70 30.86
N LYS A 580 -3.46 -9.69 32.03
CA LYS A 580 -3.82 -10.60 33.14
C LYS A 580 -5.09 -10.16 33.87
N ASN A 581 -5.32 -8.86 33.96
CA ASN A 581 -6.37 -8.24 34.76
C ASN A 581 -6.88 -6.96 34.06
N THR A 582 -8.10 -6.52 34.36
CA THR A 582 -8.67 -5.26 33.83
C THR A 582 -8.99 -4.22 34.91
N TYR A 583 -8.91 -4.63 36.17
CA TYR A 583 -8.70 -3.75 37.32
C TYR A 583 -7.26 -3.91 37.80
N PHE A 584 -6.57 -2.81 38.05
CA PHE A 584 -5.14 -2.81 38.37
C PHE A 584 -4.89 -2.43 39.82
N PRO A 585 -4.98 -3.37 40.77
CA PRO A 585 -4.72 -3.07 42.17
C PRO A 585 -3.22 -2.79 42.39
N ASN A 586 -2.93 -1.76 43.18
CA ASN A 586 -1.59 -1.35 43.55
C ASN A 586 -1.33 -1.61 45.03
N TYR A 587 -0.52 -2.62 45.33
CA TYR A 587 -0.09 -2.85 46.71
C TYR A 587 0.95 -1.82 47.14
N LEU A 588 0.56 -0.96 48.08
CA LEU A 588 1.39 0.11 48.63
C LEU A 588 2.48 -0.46 49.57
N ASP A 589 3.62 -0.86 48.99
CA ASP A 589 4.76 -1.42 49.74
C ASP A 589 5.70 -0.33 50.26
N LYS A 590 5.97 0.69 49.41
CA LYS A 590 6.90 1.78 49.70
C LYS A 590 6.33 3.12 49.29
N ASN A 591 6.70 4.17 50.02
CA ASN A 591 6.43 5.55 49.63
C ASN A 591 7.36 5.96 48.46
N PRO A 592 6.82 6.37 47.30
CA PRO A 592 7.62 6.70 46.12
C PRO A 592 8.63 7.84 46.35
N LYS A 593 8.29 8.81 47.20
CA LYS A 593 9.13 10.00 47.47
C LYS A 593 10.30 9.69 48.39
N THR A 594 10.08 8.86 49.41
CA THR A 594 11.05 8.63 50.49
C THR A 594 11.75 7.27 50.41
N GLY A 595 11.18 6.32 49.66
CA GLY A 595 11.65 4.94 49.57
C GLY A 595 11.45 4.12 50.85
N LYS A 596 10.85 4.71 51.90
CA LYS A 596 10.50 4.04 53.15
C LYS A 596 9.30 3.11 52.96
N ASP A 597 9.15 2.17 53.88
CA ASP A 597 7.97 1.31 53.95
C ASP A 597 6.70 2.15 54.08
N PHE A 598 5.67 1.77 53.33
CA PHE A 598 4.36 2.40 53.43
C PHE A 598 3.66 1.98 54.72
N TYR A 599 2.70 2.79 55.18
CA TYR A 599 1.93 2.53 56.42
C TYR A 599 1.21 1.17 56.44
N THR A 600 1.00 0.55 55.28
CA THR A 600 0.40 -0.76 55.08
C THR A 600 1.07 -1.85 55.92
N LYS A 601 2.40 -1.81 56.06
CA LYS A 601 3.16 -2.80 56.85
C LYS A 601 2.92 -2.72 58.35
N GLU A 602 2.47 -1.57 58.85
CA GLU A 602 2.08 -1.42 60.25
C GLU A 602 0.69 -2.02 60.52
N ILE A 603 -0.17 -2.09 59.50
CA ILE A 603 -1.61 -2.35 59.62
C ILE A 603 -1.95 -3.79 59.23
N TYR A 604 -1.47 -4.26 58.08
CA TYR A 604 -1.84 -5.56 57.51
C TYR A 604 -0.73 -6.60 57.67
N ARG A 605 -1.14 -7.86 57.62
CA ARG A 605 -0.24 -9.02 57.53
C ARG A 605 0.08 -9.31 56.06
N ASP A 606 1.14 -10.08 55.82
CA ASP A 606 1.60 -10.42 54.47
C ASP A 606 0.54 -11.14 53.61
N ASN A 607 -0.47 -11.76 54.23
CA ASN A 607 -1.57 -12.42 53.51
C ASN A 607 -2.46 -11.44 52.72
N PHE A 608 -2.57 -10.17 53.14
CA PHE A 608 -3.39 -9.18 52.44
C PHE A 608 -2.85 -8.86 51.05
N LYS A 609 -1.52 -8.76 50.89
CA LYS A 609 -0.88 -8.53 49.58
C LYS A 609 -1.26 -9.62 48.57
N ASN A 610 -1.23 -10.88 49.01
CA ASN A 610 -1.57 -12.00 48.15
C ASN A 610 -3.04 -12.00 47.78
N ALA A 611 -3.93 -11.73 48.74
CA ALA A 611 -5.36 -11.62 48.49
C ALA A 611 -5.67 -10.46 47.53
N LEU A 612 -5.09 -9.28 47.75
CA LEU A 612 -5.26 -8.11 46.88
C LEU A 612 -4.88 -8.41 45.43
N LEU A 613 -3.70 -9.00 45.21
CA LEU A 613 -3.13 -9.17 43.87
C LEU A 613 -3.57 -10.44 43.13
N ASN A 614 -4.02 -11.48 43.85
CA ASN A 614 -4.35 -12.79 43.27
C ASN A 614 -5.72 -13.33 43.70
N GLY A 615 -6.48 -12.58 44.50
CA GLY A 615 -7.79 -12.99 45.00
C GLY A 615 -7.76 -13.95 46.18
N GLU A 616 -8.94 -14.36 46.63
CA GLU A 616 -9.12 -15.30 47.75
C GLU A 616 -9.41 -16.73 47.28
N SER A 617 -9.83 -16.90 46.02
CA SER A 617 -10.17 -18.18 45.41
C SER A 617 -9.54 -18.36 44.02
N GLU A 618 -9.59 -19.57 43.47
CA GLU A 618 -9.12 -19.87 42.11
C GLU A 618 -9.99 -19.23 41.00
N PHE A 619 -11.17 -18.71 41.35
CA PHE A 619 -12.06 -18.01 40.42
C PHE A 619 -11.82 -16.50 40.39
N ASP A 620 -10.87 -16.02 41.18
CA ASP A 620 -10.51 -14.61 41.28
C ASP A 620 -9.23 -14.33 40.50
N VAL A 621 -9.21 -13.18 39.83
CA VAL A 621 -8.00 -12.62 39.21
C VAL A 621 -7.25 -11.76 40.22
N SER A 622 -8.01 -11.01 41.02
CA SER A 622 -7.57 -10.16 42.14
C SER A 622 -8.69 -10.03 43.16
N LEU A 623 -8.46 -9.36 44.29
CA LEU A 623 -9.53 -9.11 45.28
C LEU A 623 -10.69 -8.27 44.71
N GLU A 624 -10.40 -7.46 43.69
CA GLU A 624 -11.35 -6.53 43.07
C GLU A 624 -12.02 -7.12 41.81
N GLU A 625 -11.50 -8.23 41.29
CA GLU A 625 -11.86 -8.77 39.99
C GLU A 625 -11.97 -10.29 40.01
N SER A 626 -13.19 -10.80 39.80
CA SER A 626 -13.41 -12.21 39.51
C SER A 626 -13.15 -12.53 38.03
N GLN A 627 -12.93 -13.80 37.70
CA GLN A 627 -12.69 -14.24 36.33
C GLN A 627 -13.85 -13.86 35.38
N SER A 628 -15.10 -13.90 35.85
CA SER A 628 -16.25 -13.48 35.06
C SER A 628 -16.25 -11.98 34.76
N VAL A 629 -15.82 -11.16 35.72
CA VAL A 629 -15.73 -9.70 35.55
C VAL A 629 -14.60 -9.34 34.59
N PHE A 630 -13.44 -10.01 34.73
CA PHE A 630 -12.34 -9.90 33.79
C PHE A 630 -12.80 -10.22 32.36
N ASN A 631 -13.45 -11.38 32.17
CA ASN A 631 -13.90 -11.84 30.86
C ASN A 631 -14.86 -10.82 30.22
N ASP A 632 -15.86 -10.31 30.96
CA ASP A 632 -16.80 -9.31 30.45
C ASP A 632 -16.08 -8.01 30.03
N ARG A 633 -15.24 -7.47 30.92
CA ARG A 633 -14.57 -6.19 30.69
C ARG A 633 -13.58 -6.26 29.53
N ARG A 634 -12.75 -7.31 29.49
CA ARG A 634 -11.81 -7.51 28.39
C ARG A 634 -12.54 -7.73 27.07
N ASN A 635 -13.60 -8.52 27.06
CA ASN A 635 -14.43 -8.72 25.88
C ASN A 635 -15.00 -7.39 25.33
N ARG A 636 -15.57 -6.53 26.20
CA ARG A 636 -16.09 -5.22 25.79
C ARG A 636 -15.01 -4.28 25.28
N ALA A 637 -13.82 -4.30 25.86
CA ALA A 637 -12.68 -3.51 25.38
C ALA A 637 -12.28 -3.94 23.95
N LEU A 638 -12.17 -5.24 23.70
CA LEU A 638 -11.86 -5.78 22.37
C LEU A 638 -12.97 -5.50 21.35
N ASP A 639 -14.24 -5.59 21.75
CA ASP A 639 -15.38 -5.20 20.91
C ASP A 639 -15.29 -3.72 20.50
N HIS A 640 -14.91 -2.84 21.43
CA HIS A 640 -14.68 -1.43 21.12
C HIS A 640 -13.53 -1.24 20.11
N LEU A 641 -12.43 -1.97 20.26
CA LEU A 641 -11.31 -1.91 19.31
C LEU A 641 -11.69 -2.40 17.92
N MET A 642 -12.44 -3.50 17.81
CA MET A 642 -12.93 -4.03 16.53
C MET A 642 -13.94 -3.10 15.85
N ALA A 643 -14.81 -2.44 16.63
CA ALA A 643 -15.81 -1.52 16.10
C ALA A 643 -15.19 -0.33 15.34
N ARG A 644 -13.93 0.04 15.62
CA ARG A 644 -13.17 1.04 14.84
C ARG A 644 -12.99 0.65 13.37
N PHE A 645 -13.01 -0.65 13.09
CA PHE A 645 -12.92 -1.22 11.74
C PHE A 645 -14.28 -1.70 11.22
N SER A 646 -15.38 -1.38 11.91
CA SER A 646 -16.73 -1.87 11.60
C SER A 646 -16.88 -3.40 11.64
N GLU A 647 -16.05 -4.08 12.42
CA GLU A 647 -16.07 -5.54 12.56
C GLU A 647 -16.85 -6.00 13.79
N SER A 648 -17.44 -7.20 13.72
CA SER A 648 -18.18 -7.83 14.82
C SER A 648 -18.05 -9.35 14.81
N PHE A 649 -17.97 -9.94 15.99
CA PHE A 649 -17.83 -11.40 16.19
C PHE A 649 -19.18 -12.12 16.37
N ASN A 650 -20.30 -11.42 16.23
CA ASN A 650 -21.62 -12.01 16.47
C ASN A 650 -21.86 -13.27 15.63
N ASP A 651 -21.55 -13.23 14.33
CA ASP A 651 -21.75 -14.36 13.42
C ASP A 651 -20.83 -15.55 13.76
N TYR A 652 -19.58 -15.27 14.16
CA TYR A 652 -18.64 -16.27 14.63
C TYR A 652 -19.17 -16.99 15.88
N VAL A 653 -19.68 -16.23 16.85
CA VAL A 653 -20.27 -16.77 18.07
C VAL A 653 -21.50 -17.62 17.76
N PHE A 654 -22.41 -17.16 16.89
CA PHE A 654 -23.58 -17.95 16.46
C PHE A 654 -23.18 -19.27 15.78
N MET A 655 -22.16 -19.23 14.93
CA MET A 655 -21.64 -20.41 14.26
C MET A 655 -21.01 -21.40 15.25
N MET A 656 -20.22 -20.92 16.22
CA MET A 656 -19.66 -21.77 17.28
C MET A 656 -20.77 -22.43 18.11
N TYR A 657 -21.83 -21.69 18.46
CA TYR A 657 -22.99 -22.26 19.13
C TYR A 657 -23.64 -23.37 18.29
N LYS A 658 -23.86 -23.14 16.99
CA LYS A 658 -24.45 -24.14 16.09
C LYS A 658 -23.59 -25.40 15.98
N VAL A 659 -22.28 -25.23 15.77
CA VAL A 659 -21.33 -26.35 15.72
C VAL A 659 -21.33 -27.14 17.02
N SER A 660 -21.35 -26.47 18.18
CA SER A 660 -21.39 -27.16 19.47
C SER A 660 -22.67 -27.98 19.67
N GLN A 661 -23.82 -27.52 19.15
CA GLN A 661 -25.08 -28.25 19.22
C GLN A 661 -25.15 -29.43 18.25
N ASP A 662 -24.63 -29.27 17.02
CA ASP A 662 -24.67 -30.30 15.99
C ASP A 662 -23.68 -31.46 16.26
N SER A 663 -22.69 -31.26 17.14
CA SER A 663 -21.63 -32.22 17.47
C SER A 663 -22.00 -33.28 18.53
N GLY A 664 -23.30 -33.56 18.72
CA GLY A 664 -23.92 -34.29 19.85
C GLY A 664 -23.49 -35.74 20.14
N GLY A 665 -22.20 -36.08 20.12
CA GLY A 665 -21.68 -37.41 20.46
C GLY A 665 -20.17 -37.52 20.73
N LEU A 666 -19.36 -36.46 20.55
CA LEU A 666 -17.91 -36.47 20.80
C LEU A 666 -17.48 -35.27 21.64
N GLY A 667 -17.70 -35.35 22.96
CA GLY A 667 -17.27 -34.34 23.94
C GLY A 667 -18.04 -33.02 23.82
N GLU A 668 -18.69 -32.59 24.90
CA GLU A 668 -19.28 -31.24 24.95
C GLU A 668 -18.15 -30.19 24.81
N MET A 669 -17.90 -29.71 23.59
CA MET A 669 -17.08 -28.52 23.35
C MET A 669 -17.89 -27.32 23.85
N THR A 670 -17.74 -27.02 25.14
CA THR A 670 -18.28 -25.81 25.74
C THR A 670 -17.37 -24.64 25.37
N PHE A 671 -17.85 -23.75 24.50
CA PHE A 671 -17.13 -22.55 24.10
C PHE A 671 -16.94 -21.64 25.31
N GLN A 672 -15.68 -21.44 25.75
CA GLN A 672 -15.38 -20.65 26.94
C GLN A 672 -15.18 -19.17 26.57
N PRO A 673 -15.56 -18.21 27.43
CA PRO A 673 -15.34 -16.79 27.18
C PRO A 673 -13.87 -16.42 26.91
N GLN A 674 -12.92 -17.15 27.49
CA GLN A 674 -11.49 -16.94 27.27
C GLN A 674 -11.05 -17.29 25.85
N ASP A 675 -11.65 -18.31 25.23
CA ASP A 675 -11.36 -18.66 23.83
C ASP A 675 -11.81 -17.52 22.90
N LEU A 676 -12.98 -16.93 23.17
CA LEU A 676 -13.49 -15.77 22.43
C LEU A 676 -12.55 -14.56 22.53
N ILE A 677 -12.03 -14.27 23.73
CA ILE A 677 -11.06 -13.19 23.95
C ILE A 677 -9.80 -13.46 23.15
N HIS A 678 -9.26 -14.68 23.22
CA HIS A 678 -8.07 -15.07 22.48
C HIS A 678 -8.26 -14.93 20.96
N ASP A 679 -9.41 -15.38 20.44
CA ASP A 679 -9.73 -15.27 19.01
C ASP A 679 -9.83 -13.81 18.56
N LYS A 680 -10.42 -12.93 19.39
CA LYS A 680 -10.49 -11.49 19.12
C LYS A 680 -9.12 -10.82 19.12
N GLU A 681 -8.27 -11.15 20.08
CA GLU A 681 -6.88 -10.66 20.15
C GLU A 681 -6.09 -11.12 18.92
N ALA A 682 -6.20 -12.41 18.55
CA ALA A 682 -5.56 -12.97 17.37
C ALA A 682 -6.08 -12.34 16.07
N PHE A 683 -7.38 -12.06 15.98
CA PHE A 683 -7.97 -11.38 14.83
C PHE A 683 -7.46 -9.96 14.67
N LEU A 684 -7.55 -9.14 15.73
CA LEU A 684 -7.06 -7.77 15.73
C LEU A 684 -5.55 -7.70 15.42
N LYS A 685 -4.75 -8.60 16.00
CA LYS A 685 -3.30 -8.67 15.75
C LYS A 685 -2.95 -8.96 14.29
N ASN A 686 -3.80 -9.71 13.60
CA ASN A 686 -3.61 -10.07 12.20
C ASN A 686 -4.45 -9.23 11.23
N TYR A 687 -5.17 -8.21 11.71
CA TYR A 687 -6.18 -7.49 10.94
C TYR A 687 -5.64 -6.92 9.61
N ILE A 688 -4.53 -6.16 9.67
CA ILE A 688 -3.87 -5.61 8.46
C ILE A 688 -3.50 -6.70 7.45
N TYR A 689 -2.97 -7.83 7.93
CA TYR A 689 -2.54 -8.92 7.07
C TYR A 689 -3.71 -9.68 6.45
N GLN A 690 -4.85 -9.75 7.14
CA GLN A 690 -6.07 -10.39 6.65
C GLN A 690 -6.82 -9.52 5.64
N ASP A 691 -6.87 -8.20 5.84
CA ASP A 691 -7.48 -7.25 4.89
C ASP A 691 -6.70 -7.14 3.58
N LEU A 692 -5.37 -7.06 3.65
CA LEU A 692 -4.53 -6.97 2.46
C LEU A 692 -4.43 -8.29 1.68
N LYS A 693 -4.80 -9.42 2.28
CA LYS A 693 -4.69 -10.76 1.68
C LYS A 693 -6.02 -11.50 1.61
N ILE A 694 -7.09 -10.82 1.24
CA ILE A 694 -8.32 -11.43 0.68
C ILE A 694 -8.01 -12.05 -0.72
N LEU A 695 -6.76 -12.42 -0.99
CA LEU A 695 -6.24 -12.96 -2.24
C LEU A 695 -5.60 -14.32 -1.96
N LEU A 696 -5.73 -15.27 -2.90
CA LEU A 696 -5.16 -16.61 -2.75
C LEU A 696 -3.65 -16.54 -2.98
N SER A 697 -2.86 -16.78 -1.94
CA SER A 697 -1.43 -17.14 -2.09
C SER A 697 -1.26 -18.64 -1.89
N GLU A 698 -0.44 -19.29 -2.71
CA GLU A 698 -0.24 -20.76 -2.72
C GLU A 698 0.08 -21.38 -1.34
N ASP A 699 0.67 -20.62 -0.41
CA ASP A 699 0.98 -21.06 0.96
C ASP A 699 -0.18 -20.92 1.99
N MET A 700 -1.36 -20.46 1.60
CA MET A 700 -2.41 -20.01 2.54
C MET A 700 -3.79 -20.62 2.35
N GLN A 701 -3.89 -21.94 2.14
CA GLN A 701 -5.18 -22.64 2.25
C GLN A 701 -5.82 -22.54 3.66
N SER A 702 -5.12 -22.07 4.71
CA SER A 702 -5.66 -22.02 6.08
C SER A 702 -6.25 -20.68 6.54
N ARG A 703 -5.90 -19.53 5.93
CA ARG A 703 -6.23 -18.21 6.51
C ARG A 703 -7.50 -17.57 5.96
N PHE A 704 -7.89 -17.91 4.73
CA PHE A 704 -9.19 -17.51 4.17
C PHE A 704 -10.37 -18.15 4.92
N SER A 705 -10.18 -19.35 5.45
CA SER A 705 -11.16 -20.03 6.31
C SER A 705 -11.44 -19.28 7.61
N VAL A 706 -10.52 -18.44 8.10
CA VAL A 706 -10.71 -17.70 9.36
C VAL A 706 -11.77 -16.60 9.22
N ARG A 707 -11.89 -15.97 8.03
CA ARG A 707 -12.94 -14.96 7.74
C ARG A 707 -14.22 -15.57 7.16
N LYS A 708 -14.16 -16.75 6.54
CA LYS A 708 -15.31 -17.46 5.94
C LYS A 708 -15.44 -18.92 6.39
N LEU A 709 -15.56 -19.16 7.70
CA LEU A 709 -16.18 -20.40 8.18
C LEU A 709 -17.72 -20.49 7.96
N PRO A 710 -18.51 -19.42 7.67
CA PRO A 710 -19.96 -19.59 7.43
C PRO A 710 -20.37 -19.95 6.00
N LEU A 711 -19.49 -19.88 4.99
CA LEU A 711 -19.88 -20.00 3.57
C LEU A 711 -19.41 -21.28 2.86
N MET A 712 -18.71 -22.19 3.55
CA MET A 712 -18.29 -23.49 2.96
C MET A 712 -19.36 -24.59 3.03
N TYR A 713 -20.55 -24.31 3.59
CA TYR A 713 -21.67 -25.25 3.64
C TYR A 713 -22.98 -24.59 3.19
N CYS A 714 -23.02 -24.12 1.95
CA CYS A 714 -24.26 -23.85 1.21
C CYS A 714 -24.15 -24.43 -0.19
#